data_AF-F0XDM1-F1
#
_entry.id   AF-F0XDM1-F1
#
_cell.length_a   1.000
_cell.length_b   1.000
_cell.length_c   1.000
_cell.angle_alpha   90.00
_cell.angle_beta   90.00
_cell.angle_gamma   90.00
#
_symmetry.space_group_name_H-M   'P 1'
#
loop_
_entity.id
_entity.type
_entity.pdbx_description
1 polymer ?
#
loop_
_entity_poly.entity_id
_entity_poly.type
_entity_poly.pdbx_seq_one_letter_code
_entity_poly.pdbx_strand_id
1 'polypeptide(L)'
;MIEVTKYWLSPTALVPNSPWPLLHYKNVLNKGDDSEACVPIEAWDRFTGNGWEVQWLYRYGQTQDSHFHSGVHECMAVLSGTATIRFGAGDKSEDLDANTTGSAFEAGGVEIEANAGDVFVIPAGVAHKTHNTRPESAFRLLSPGCGRGVEAENPRQALVGLPLTGFTMIGAYPQGSEWDALRGGGDFEAVWRVPKPERDPVFGEAEVEVDVAIIGGGASGSYAAVRLREDFNKTVLVIEKAGKLPAAGRPIDYGVEAYLNRETTIAFFKRFNVGLIDPTLASDIELLLLTKNVDFSTGLPVDVSYGPVDLVGVPVAFLEYTSYAVKYQAWFANGYFQTGDVPDDLLLSFGDFLAKYDLGGSLGILRNLLWLSDALNMPTWFVMSVVGLPQIQAFGLGLIGPSFKWPATYSAETLYERVLDLLGDDVLLGSTVVSSQRSDSGVELTVQTPSGQKTVKAKKLLVAAPPSPNNVGSWDLDDNEALLFGKFSWETLFVGVVQDTGFPSHATGIRNAPNDPSRYYLPHGSFTDAFSKADTGTGADLWTTRVLGVAGLSASEAQTMIYQSLTQMGEAGTYDIASPSLVAFTDHGANAPKVSAADLKDGFYNKLYALQGQRSTYWTGFAWAPDYSSILWDFTETLFPGIISGI
;
A
#
# COMPACT_ATOMS: atom_id res chain seq x y z
N MET A 1 9.09 17.84 -5.99
CA MET A 1 9.12 17.83 -7.47
C MET A 1 10.54 17.49 -7.88
N ILE A 2 10.74 16.46 -8.70
CA ILE A 2 12.08 16.11 -9.18
C ILE A 2 12.56 17.19 -10.14
N GLU A 3 13.77 17.71 -9.94
CA GLU A 3 14.38 18.71 -10.82
C GLU A 3 15.03 18.02 -12.02
N VAL A 4 14.54 18.31 -13.23
CA VAL A 4 15.12 17.84 -14.50
C VAL A 4 15.66 19.03 -15.26
N THR A 5 16.98 19.17 -15.30
CA THR A 5 17.65 20.25 -16.04
C THR A 5 17.94 19.79 -17.47
N LYS A 6 17.67 20.68 -18.43
CA LYS A 6 17.89 20.43 -19.87
C LYS A 6 19.01 21.31 -20.39
N TYR A 7 20.01 20.69 -21.03
CA TYR A 7 21.13 21.41 -21.64
C TYR A 7 21.10 21.22 -23.15
N TRP A 8 20.95 22.32 -23.89
CA TRP A 8 20.99 22.34 -25.35
C TRP A 8 22.41 22.67 -25.78
N LEU A 9 23.09 21.68 -26.38
CA LEU A 9 24.49 21.79 -26.77
C LEU A 9 24.56 21.88 -28.29
N SER A 10 25.21 22.93 -28.81
CA SER A 10 25.36 23.10 -30.26
C SER A 10 26.47 22.21 -30.80
N PRO A 11 26.36 21.73 -32.06
CA PRO A 11 27.46 21.04 -32.75
C PRO A 11 28.77 21.83 -32.70
N THR A 12 29.89 21.13 -32.60
CA THR A 12 31.23 21.70 -32.70
C THR A 12 31.93 21.20 -33.98
N ALA A 13 33.24 21.43 -34.12
CA ALA A 13 33.98 20.94 -35.28
C ALA A 13 34.28 19.44 -35.18
N LEU A 14 34.47 18.90 -33.96
CA LEU A 14 34.79 17.49 -33.74
C LEU A 14 33.57 16.68 -33.32
N VAL A 15 32.62 17.26 -32.59
CA VAL A 15 31.52 16.50 -31.97
C VAL A 15 30.17 16.92 -32.56
N PRO A 16 29.30 15.96 -32.94
CA PRO A 16 28.02 16.26 -33.55
C PRO A 16 27.13 17.09 -32.64
N ASN A 17 27.07 16.74 -31.35
CA ASN A 17 26.07 17.15 -30.36
C ASN A 17 24.63 17.03 -30.88
N SER A 18 23.79 16.33 -30.12
CA SER A 18 22.43 16.06 -30.58
C SER A 18 21.57 17.33 -30.63
N PRO A 19 20.62 17.43 -31.57
CA PRO A 19 19.54 18.41 -31.47
C PRO A 19 18.63 18.13 -30.26
N TRP A 20 18.69 16.95 -29.64
CA TRP A 20 18.01 16.67 -28.39
C TRP A 20 18.81 17.20 -27.19
N PRO A 21 18.13 17.69 -26.12
CA PRO A 21 18.84 18.16 -24.95
C PRO A 21 19.43 17.00 -24.15
N LEU A 22 20.62 17.23 -23.58
CA LEU A 22 21.10 16.43 -22.45
C LEU A 22 20.15 16.64 -21.26
N LEU A 23 19.71 15.55 -20.64
CA LEU A 23 18.86 15.59 -19.45
C LEU A 23 19.68 15.23 -18.22
N HIS A 24 19.55 16.05 -17.17
CA HIS A 24 20.13 15.79 -15.85
C HIS A 24 19.01 15.68 -14.82
N TYR A 25 18.83 14.46 -14.31
CA TYR A 25 17.93 14.13 -13.22
C TYR A 25 18.72 14.18 -11.91
N LYS A 26 18.39 15.14 -11.06
CA LYS A 26 19.14 15.34 -9.81
C LYS A 26 18.59 14.46 -8.68
N ASN A 27 19.46 13.66 -8.06
CA ASN A 27 19.17 12.85 -6.88
C ASN A 27 17.88 12.01 -6.99
N VAL A 28 17.76 11.22 -8.06
CA VAL A 28 16.57 10.39 -8.35
C VAL A 28 16.70 8.93 -7.92
N LEU A 29 17.92 8.40 -7.71
CA LEU A 29 18.12 7.06 -7.15
C LEU A 29 18.21 7.11 -5.63
N ASN A 30 17.69 6.09 -4.93
CA ASN A 30 17.79 6.08 -3.48
C ASN A 30 19.21 5.77 -3.05
N LYS A 31 19.61 6.47 -1.99
CA LYS A 31 20.79 6.16 -1.19
C LYS A 31 20.25 5.34 -0.03
N GLY A 32 20.73 4.11 0.15
CA GLY A 32 20.21 3.22 1.21
C GLY A 32 20.32 3.89 2.58
N ASP A 33 19.47 3.49 3.53
CA ASP A 33 19.47 4.04 4.89
C ASP A 33 20.90 4.02 5.47
N ASP A 34 21.41 5.20 5.85
CA ASP A 34 22.77 5.47 6.35
C ASP A 34 23.96 5.31 5.36
N SER A 35 23.77 5.43 4.04
CA SER A 35 24.87 5.37 3.06
C SER A 35 25.00 6.59 2.14
N GLU A 36 26.24 6.98 1.80
CA GLU A 36 26.53 7.98 0.75
C GLU A 36 26.46 7.40 -0.68
N ALA A 37 26.09 6.12 -0.82
CA ALA A 37 26.06 5.38 -2.08
C ALA A 37 24.65 4.87 -2.38
N CYS A 38 24.32 4.78 -3.67
CA CYS A 38 23.07 4.20 -4.14
C CYS A 38 23.16 2.67 -4.19
N VAL A 39 21.99 2.02 -4.23
CA VAL A 39 21.90 0.57 -4.37
C VAL A 39 21.91 0.20 -5.88
N PRO A 40 22.91 -0.53 -6.41
CA PRO A 40 23.02 -0.81 -7.85
C PRO A 40 21.79 -1.48 -8.46
N ILE A 41 21.15 -2.39 -7.71
CA ILE A 41 19.96 -3.11 -8.19
C ILE A 41 18.75 -2.21 -8.37
N GLU A 42 18.64 -1.09 -7.67
CA GLU A 42 17.56 -0.13 -7.92
C GLU A 42 17.71 0.55 -9.27
N ALA A 43 18.94 0.94 -9.64
CA ALA A 43 19.23 1.48 -10.96
C ALA A 43 18.98 0.41 -12.05
N TRP A 44 19.38 -0.83 -11.79
CA TRP A 44 19.09 -1.96 -12.67
C TRP A 44 17.59 -2.12 -12.92
N ASP A 45 16.81 -2.28 -11.85
CA ASP A 45 15.37 -2.54 -11.94
C ASP A 45 14.65 -1.39 -12.64
N ARG A 46 15.04 -0.15 -12.32
CA ARG A 46 14.48 1.04 -12.94
C ARG A 46 14.76 1.10 -14.44
N PHE A 47 16.00 0.90 -14.86
CA PHE A 47 16.37 1.00 -16.27
C PHE A 47 15.79 -0.16 -17.09
N THR A 48 15.96 -1.39 -16.59
CA THR A 48 15.47 -2.59 -17.30
C THR A 48 13.96 -2.65 -17.38
N GLY A 49 13.22 -2.24 -16.34
CA GLY A 49 11.76 -2.11 -16.38
C GLY A 49 11.26 -1.08 -17.41
N ASN A 50 12.10 -0.10 -17.75
CA ASN A 50 11.79 0.92 -18.76
C ASN A 50 12.34 0.58 -20.16
N GLY A 51 12.78 -0.65 -20.42
CA GLY A 51 13.30 -1.06 -21.73
C GLY A 51 14.72 -0.59 -22.02
N TRP A 52 15.52 -0.35 -20.97
CA TRP A 52 16.95 -0.02 -21.08
C TRP A 52 17.81 -1.14 -20.50
N GLU A 53 18.76 -1.63 -21.30
CA GLU A 53 19.68 -2.69 -20.92
C GLU A 53 20.89 -2.11 -20.20
N VAL A 54 21.08 -2.48 -18.93
CA VAL A 54 22.31 -2.19 -18.20
C VAL A 54 23.45 -3.00 -18.79
N GLN A 55 24.53 -2.32 -19.18
CA GLN A 55 25.68 -2.96 -19.83
C GLN A 55 26.96 -2.91 -19.01
N TRP A 56 27.11 -1.96 -18.09
CA TRP A 56 28.34 -1.81 -17.32
C TRP A 56 28.13 -1.12 -15.97
N LEU A 57 29.03 -1.40 -15.03
CA LEU A 57 29.26 -0.63 -13.81
C LEU A 57 30.75 -0.32 -13.71
N TYR A 58 31.14 0.94 -13.81
CA TYR A 58 32.54 1.40 -13.74
C TYR A 58 32.81 2.21 -12.47
N ARG A 59 34.04 2.10 -11.97
CA ARG A 59 34.68 3.13 -11.14
C ARG A 59 35.57 3.99 -12.04
N TYR A 60 35.40 5.31 -12.01
CA TYR A 60 36.22 6.23 -12.81
C TYR A 60 37.49 6.67 -12.07
N GLY A 61 38.48 7.11 -12.86
CA GLY A 61 39.67 7.79 -12.34
C GLY A 61 39.64 9.30 -12.59
N GLN A 62 40.77 9.97 -12.35
CA GLN A 62 40.86 11.43 -12.39
C GLN A 62 40.56 12.06 -13.76
N THR A 63 40.71 11.31 -14.85
CA THR A 63 40.37 11.77 -16.20
C THR A 63 40.22 10.59 -17.17
N GLN A 64 39.70 10.87 -18.38
CA GLN A 64 39.58 9.98 -19.54
C GLN A 64 39.53 10.80 -20.83
N ASP A 65 39.51 10.17 -21.99
CA ASP A 65 39.26 10.87 -23.26
C ASP A 65 37.78 11.28 -23.40
N SER A 66 37.52 12.44 -24.00
CA SER A 66 36.16 12.81 -24.42
C SER A 66 35.70 11.91 -25.56
N HIS A 67 34.50 11.35 -25.44
CA HIS A 67 33.91 10.49 -26.48
C HIS A 67 32.41 10.65 -26.59
N PHE A 68 31.84 10.20 -27.70
CA PHE A 68 30.39 10.13 -27.92
C PHE A 68 29.99 8.82 -28.60
N HIS A 69 28.71 8.46 -28.45
CA HIS A 69 28.05 7.36 -29.15
C HIS A 69 27.32 7.89 -30.38
N SER A 70 27.60 7.37 -31.57
CA SER A 70 27.03 7.88 -32.83
C SER A 70 25.65 7.31 -33.14
N GLY A 71 25.39 6.07 -32.70
CA GLY A 71 24.18 5.32 -33.06
C GLY A 71 23.11 5.19 -31.97
N VAL A 72 23.37 5.65 -30.74
CA VAL A 72 22.53 5.32 -29.59
C VAL A 72 22.58 6.36 -28.48
N HIS A 73 21.46 6.51 -27.78
CA HIS A 73 21.35 7.31 -26.55
C HIS A 73 21.88 6.52 -25.35
N GLU A 74 22.46 7.20 -24.38
CA GLU A 74 23.03 6.57 -23.19
C GLU A 74 22.37 7.11 -21.91
N CYS A 75 22.16 6.22 -20.95
CA CYS A 75 21.75 6.58 -19.61
C CYS A 75 22.88 6.22 -18.64
N MET A 76 23.41 7.21 -17.92
CA MET A 76 24.44 7.01 -16.89
C MET A 76 23.91 7.44 -15.54
N ALA A 77 24.03 6.58 -14.51
CA ALA A 77 23.66 6.92 -13.15
C ALA A 77 24.88 6.92 -12.22
N VAL A 78 24.98 7.93 -11.36
CA VAL A 78 26.04 7.99 -10.34
C VAL A 78 25.61 7.20 -9.11
N LEU A 79 26.40 6.19 -8.75
CA LEU A 79 26.13 5.32 -7.62
C LEU A 79 26.92 5.71 -6.37
N SER A 80 28.11 6.30 -6.48
CA SER A 80 28.89 6.74 -5.32
C SER A 80 29.85 7.86 -5.68
N GLY A 81 30.31 8.63 -4.68
CA GLY A 81 31.29 9.69 -4.85
C GLY A 81 30.78 10.92 -5.60
N THR A 82 31.71 11.81 -5.96
CA THR A 82 31.43 12.97 -6.81
C THR A 82 32.45 13.12 -7.94
N ALA A 83 32.08 13.78 -9.03
CA ALA A 83 32.99 14.11 -10.14
C ALA A 83 32.51 15.33 -10.91
N THR A 84 33.36 15.86 -11.79
CA THR A 84 32.93 16.79 -12.84
C THR A 84 32.74 16.00 -14.13
N ILE A 85 31.58 16.13 -14.78
CA ILE A 85 31.36 15.59 -16.12
C ILE A 85 31.25 16.75 -17.09
N ARG A 86 32.14 16.76 -18.07
CA ARG A 86 32.07 17.71 -19.20
C ARG A 86 31.24 17.08 -20.31
N PHE A 87 30.29 17.84 -20.83
CA PHE A 87 29.46 17.46 -21.97
C PHE A 87 29.64 18.43 -23.13
N GLY A 88 29.53 17.94 -24.36
CA GLY A 88 29.43 18.74 -25.58
C GLY A 88 30.74 19.27 -26.16
N ALA A 89 31.90 18.82 -25.67
CA ALA A 89 33.21 19.29 -26.14
C ALA A 89 34.14 18.12 -26.47
N GLY A 90 34.73 18.12 -27.66
CA GLY A 90 35.79 17.18 -28.06
C GLY A 90 37.18 17.61 -27.59
N ASP A 91 38.07 16.63 -27.45
CA ASP A 91 39.48 16.83 -27.10
C ASP A 91 40.29 17.27 -28.33
N LYS A 92 41.27 18.18 -28.16
CA LYS A 92 42.10 18.73 -29.25
C LYS A 92 43.56 18.29 -29.19
N SER A 93 43.98 17.61 -28.13
CA SER A 93 45.33 17.12 -27.92
C SER A 93 45.32 15.63 -27.57
N GLU A 94 46.45 14.95 -27.78
CA GLU A 94 46.68 13.60 -27.24
C GLU A 94 47.04 13.63 -25.75
N ASP A 95 47.37 14.81 -25.21
CA ASP A 95 47.65 15.04 -23.80
C ASP A 95 46.35 15.15 -22.99
N LEU A 96 46.05 14.11 -22.21
CA LEU A 96 44.88 14.02 -21.35
C LEU A 96 44.79 15.16 -20.32
N ASP A 97 45.91 15.60 -19.75
CA ASP A 97 45.91 16.66 -18.75
C ASP A 97 45.62 18.01 -19.40
N ALA A 98 46.22 18.27 -20.56
CA ALA A 98 45.92 19.46 -21.36
C ALA A 98 44.45 19.53 -21.79
N ASN A 99 43.82 18.38 -22.04
CA ASN A 99 42.39 18.27 -22.34
C ASN A 99 41.52 18.44 -21.09
N THR A 100 42.03 18.13 -19.89
CA THR A 100 41.23 18.13 -18.65
C THR A 100 41.28 19.47 -17.94
N THR A 101 42.47 19.89 -17.54
CA THR A 101 42.71 21.12 -16.75
C THR A 101 43.26 22.27 -17.59
N GLY A 102 43.76 21.97 -18.80
CA GLY A 102 44.22 22.95 -19.77
C GLY A 102 43.08 23.57 -20.60
N SER A 103 43.40 23.98 -21.83
CA SER A 103 42.44 24.58 -22.79
C SER A 103 42.34 23.80 -24.10
N ALA A 104 42.88 22.57 -24.13
CA ALA A 104 42.94 21.74 -25.34
C ALA A 104 41.63 20.97 -25.58
N PHE A 105 40.48 21.63 -25.47
CA PHE A 105 39.17 21.06 -25.81
C PHE A 105 38.31 22.11 -26.53
N GLU A 106 37.23 21.67 -27.15
CA GLU A 106 36.31 22.56 -27.87
C GLU A 106 35.50 23.47 -26.93
N ALA A 107 35.23 24.69 -27.38
CA ALA A 107 34.33 25.59 -26.67
C ALA A 107 32.87 25.21 -26.96
N GLY A 108 31.93 25.60 -26.10
CA GLY A 108 30.50 25.36 -26.28
C GLY A 108 29.93 24.18 -25.48
N GLY A 109 30.79 23.43 -24.78
CA GLY A 109 30.37 22.42 -23.81
C GLY A 109 29.96 23.01 -22.45
N VAL A 110 29.46 22.14 -21.57
CA VAL A 110 29.09 22.43 -20.18
C VAL A 110 29.82 21.49 -19.23
N GLU A 111 30.18 21.96 -18.04
CA GLU A 111 30.68 21.11 -16.96
C GLU A 111 29.65 21.04 -15.83
N ILE A 112 29.34 19.82 -15.39
CA ILE A 112 28.33 19.54 -14.37
C ILE A 112 28.99 18.77 -13.23
N GLU A 113 28.76 19.21 -11.99
CA GLU A 113 29.13 18.43 -10.81
C GLU A 113 28.12 17.30 -10.60
N ALA A 114 28.60 16.07 -10.73
CA ALA A 114 27.82 14.85 -10.64
C ALA A 114 27.94 14.26 -9.23
N ASN A 115 26.80 13.97 -8.61
CA ASN A 115 26.72 13.42 -7.26
C ASN A 115 26.00 12.08 -7.27
N ALA A 116 26.31 11.20 -6.29
CA ALA A 116 25.53 9.99 -6.08
C ALA A 116 24.02 10.29 -6.10
N GLY A 117 23.25 9.48 -6.82
CA GLY A 117 21.81 9.67 -7.03
C GLY A 117 21.45 10.37 -8.33
N ASP A 118 22.38 11.09 -8.97
CA ASP A 118 22.13 11.77 -10.24
C ASP A 118 22.08 10.78 -11.41
N VAL A 119 21.20 11.05 -12.38
CA VAL A 119 21.10 10.32 -13.65
C VAL A 119 21.23 11.29 -14.81
N PHE A 120 22.02 10.92 -15.82
CA PHE A 120 22.18 11.66 -17.06
C PHE A 120 21.63 10.84 -18.22
N VAL A 121 20.75 11.42 -19.02
CA VAL A 121 20.33 10.84 -20.30
C VAL A 121 21.00 11.64 -21.41
N ILE A 122 21.99 11.02 -22.03
CA ILE A 122 22.95 11.60 -22.96
C ILE A 122 22.49 11.24 -24.38
N PRO A 123 22.10 12.23 -25.18
CA PRO A 123 21.73 11.96 -26.55
C PRO A 123 22.89 11.49 -27.42
N ALA A 124 22.60 10.65 -28.43
CA ALA A 124 23.58 10.26 -29.43
C ALA A 124 24.29 11.50 -30.01
N GLY A 125 25.62 11.45 -30.09
CA GLY A 125 26.46 12.55 -30.56
C GLY A 125 26.92 13.53 -29.49
N VAL A 126 26.36 13.51 -28.28
CA VAL A 126 26.83 14.38 -27.19
C VAL A 126 28.09 13.78 -26.59
N ALA A 127 29.21 14.48 -26.81
CA ALA A 127 30.47 14.08 -26.20
C ALA A 127 30.44 14.24 -24.70
N HIS A 128 31.04 13.30 -23.97
CA HIS A 128 31.11 13.35 -22.52
C HIS A 128 32.44 12.84 -21.97
N LYS A 129 32.84 13.38 -20.81
CA LYS A 129 34.08 13.06 -20.11
C LYS A 129 33.94 13.32 -18.61
N THR A 130 34.02 12.26 -17.82
CA THR A 130 34.20 12.32 -16.36
C THR A 130 35.65 12.66 -16.00
N HIS A 131 35.84 13.62 -15.10
CA HIS A 131 37.13 14.00 -14.52
C HIS A 131 36.96 14.53 -13.08
N ASN A 132 38.08 14.79 -12.39
CA ASN A 132 38.10 15.32 -11.00
C ASN A 132 37.29 14.45 -10.00
N THR A 133 37.40 13.12 -10.11
CA THR A 133 36.65 12.18 -9.27
C THR A 133 37.05 12.25 -7.79
N ARG A 134 36.09 12.10 -6.89
CA ARG A 134 36.29 12.11 -5.44
C ARG A 134 35.53 10.95 -4.78
N PRO A 135 36.18 10.16 -3.90
CA PRO A 135 37.63 10.16 -3.67
C PRO A 135 38.40 9.70 -4.90
N GLU A 136 39.68 10.08 -5.00
CA GLU A 136 40.52 9.66 -6.13
C GLU A 136 40.65 8.13 -6.17
N SER A 137 40.55 7.57 -7.37
CA SER A 137 40.57 6.12 -7.57
C SER A 137 41.13 5.78 -8.96
N ALA A 138 41.53 4.52 -9.14
CA ALA A 138 41.88 4.01 -10.47
C ALA A 138 40.62 3.55 -11.23
N PHE A 139 40.61 3.81 -12.54
CA PHE A 139 39.56 3.34 -13.45
C PHE A 139 39.46 1.81 -13.42
N ARG A 140 38.25 1.27 -13.26
CA ARG A 140 38.01 -0.17 -13.17
C ARG A 140 36.58 -0.54 -13.55
N LEU A 141 36.41 -1.57 -14.37
CA LEU A 141 35.13 -2.26 -14.54
C LEU A 141 34.82 -3.09 -13.28
N LEU A 142 33.68 -2.83 -12.65
CA LEU A 142 33.24 -3.54 -11.45
C LEU A 142 32.23 -4.65 -11.76
N SER A 143 31.37 -4.46 -12.78
CA SER A 143 30.48 -5.52 -13.24
C SER A 143 31.24 -6.63 -13.97
N PRO A 144 30.77 -7.89 -13.93
CA PRO A 144 31.32 -8.97 -14.75
C PRO A 144 31.25 -8.67 -16.26
N GLY A 145 32.22 -9.20 -17.02
CA GLY A 145 32.27 -9.13 -18.48
C GLY A 145 33.24 -8.09 -19.02
N CYS A 146 32.95 -7.60 -20.23
CA CYS A 146 33.81 -6.65 -20.96
C CYS A 146 33.28 -5.21 -21.02
N GLY A 147 32.19 -4.91 -20.29
CA GLY A 147 31.54 -3.60 -20.31
C GLY A 147 30.54 -3.40 -21.46
N ARG A 148 30.24 -4.46 -22.22
CA ARG A 148 29.20 -4.51 -23.26
C ARG A 148 28.12 -5.52 -22.90
N GLY A 149 27.64 -5.43 -21.67
CA GLY A 149 26.78 -6.43 -21.05
C GLY A 149 27.37 -6.91 -19.73
N VAL A 150 26.49 -7.25 -18.79
CA VAL A 150 26.86 -7.86 -17.52
C VAL A 150 26.87 -9.39 -17.69
N GLU A 151 28.06 -9.95 -17.89
CA GLU A 151 28.24 -11.38 -18.20
C GLU A 151 28.12 -12.24 -16.94
N ALA A 152 26.89 -12.69 -16.63
CA ALA A 152 26.60 -13.59 -15.52
C ALA A 152 25.35 -14.44 -15.82
N GLU A 153 25.19 -15.58 -15.14
CA GLU A 153 23.95 -16.38 -15.20
C GLU A 153 22.71 -15.58 -14.75
N ASN A 154 22.90 -14.72 -13.74
CA ASN A 154 21.91 -13.74 -13.31
C ASN A 154 22.56 -12.35 -13.23
N PRO A 155 22.47 -11.55 -14.31
CA PRO A 155 23.07 -10.22 -14.38
C PRO A 155 22.63 -9.26 -13.26
N ARG A 156 21.34 -9.28 -12.90
CA ARG A 156 20.79 -8.48 -11.80
C ARG A 156 21.45 -8.84 -10.47
N GLN A 157 21.51 -10.14 -10.15
CA GLN A 157 22.08 -10.63 -8.90
C GLN A 157 23.59 -10.39 -8.82
N ALA A 158 24.30 -10.39 -9.95
CA ALA A 158 25.73 -10.15 -10.00
C ALA A 158 26.14 -8.74 -9.54
N LEU A 159 25.19 -7.79 -9.50
CA LEU A 159 25.43 -6.44 -8.99
C LEU A 159 25.18 -6.30 -7.47
N VAL A 160 24.56 -7.31 -6.83
CA VAL A 160 24.27 -7.29 -5.40
C VAL A 160 25.56 -7.39 -4.59
N GLY A 161 25.74 -6.47 -3.64
CA GLY A 161 26.88 -6.48 -2.72
C GLY A 161 28.21 -6.05 -3.33
N LEU A 162 28.23 -5.52 -4.56
CA LEU A 162 29.45 -4.95 -5.13
C LEU A 162 29.91 -3.74 -4.31
N PRO A 163 31.19 -3.69 -3.89
CA PRO A 163 31.70 -2.58 -3.09
C PRO A 163 31.83 -1.31 -3.95
N LEU A 164 30.93 -0.36 -3.72
CA LEU A 164 30.98 0.96 -4.35
C LEU A 164 31.98 1.85 -3.60
N THR A 165 33.20 1.94 -4.13
CA THR A 165 34.27 2.81 -3.60
C THR A 165 34.72 3.76 -4.70
N GLY A 166 35.04 5.00 -4.36
CA GLY A 166 35.37 6.03 -5.37
C GLY A 166 34.13 6.59 -6.06
N PHE A 167 34.35 7.24 -7.20
CA PHE A 167 33.26 7.67 -8.07
C PHE A 167 32.83 6.52 -8.99
N THR A 168 31.65 5.97 -8.76
CA THR A 168 31.11 4.84 -9.55
C THR A 168 29.86 5.24 -10.32
N MET A 169 29.73 4.70 -11.53
CA MET A 169 28.52 4.87 -12.33
C MET A 169 28.10 3.54 -12.94
N ILE A 170 26.81 3.45 -13.25
CA ILE A 170 26.18 2.36 -13.99
C ILE A 170 25.58 2.91 -15.28
N GLY A 171 25.76 2.19 -16.38
CA GLY A 171 25.33 2.62 -17.71
C GLY A 171 24.33 1.66 -18.32
N ALA A 172 23.31 2.24 -18.96
CA ALA A 172 22.28 1.53 -19.69
C ALA A 172 21.99 2.18 -21.05
N TYR A 173 21.53 1.37 -21.99
CA TYR A 173 21.21 1.78 -23.37
C TYR A 173 19.82 1.24 -23.75
N PRO A 174 19.09 1.86 -24.70
CA PRO A 174 17.83 1.31 -25.17
C PRO A 174 17.99 -0.14 -25.63
N GLN A 175 17.05 -1.00 -25.26
CA GLN A 175 17.12 -2.44 -25.48
C GLN A 175 17.42 -2.79 -26.95
N GLY A 176 18.37 -3.71 -27.16
CA GLY A 176 18.77 -4.17 -28.50
C GLY A 176 19.68 -3.21 -29.27
N SER A 177 20.19 -2.17 -28.61
CA SER A 177 21.12 -1.22 -29.24
C SER A 177 22.59 -1.62 -29.07
N GLU A 178 23.41 -1.27 -30.06
CA GLU A 178 24.88 -1.34 -29.97
C GLU A 178 25.47 0.08 -29.89
N TRP A 179 26.57 0.24 -29.16
CA TRP A 179 27.25 1.53 -29.01
C TRP A 179 28.72 1.48 -29.47
N ASP A 180 29.17 2.54 -30.14
CA ASP A 180 30.57 2.80 -30.51
C ASP A 180 31.19 3.85 -29.58
N ALA A 181 32.47 4.21 -29.69
CA ALA A 181 33.03 5.31 -28.90
C ALA A 181 33.94 6.17 -29.77
N LEU A 182 33.40 7.26 -30.31
CA LEU A 182 34.10 8.16 -31.22
C LEU A 182 34.65 9.37 -30.47
N ARG A 183 35.86 9.81 -30.83
CA ARG A 183 36.53 10.97 -30.23
C ARG A 183 36.42 12.24 -31.09
N GLY A 184 35.92 12.10 -32.31
CA GLY A 184 35.70 13.19 -33.25
C GLY A 184 35.36 12.67 -34.65
N GLY A 185 34.70 13.49 -35.47
CA GLY A 185 34.31 13.15 -36.83
C GLY A 185 33.01 12.35 -36.92
N GLY A 186 32.86 11.53 -37.98
CA GLY A 186 31.61 10.79 -38.25
C GLY A 186 30.60 11.56 -39.11
N ASP A 187 29.46 10.92 -39.40
CA ASP A 187 28.35 11.53 -40.14
C ASP A 187 27.37 12.19 -39.17
N PHE A 188 27.51 13.51 -38.99
CA PHE A 188 26.71 14.29 -38.05
C PHE A 188 25.21 14.18 -38.35
N GLU A 189 24.85 14.18 -39.64
CA GLU A 189 23.46 14.07 -40.08
C GLU A 189 22.86 12.70 -39.74
N ALA A 190 23.64 11.63 -39.81
CA ALA A 190 23.21 10.31 -39.34
C ALA A 190 22.99 10.30 -37.83
N VAL A 191 23.90 10.90 -37.05
CA VAL A 191 23.81 10.98 -35.58
C VAL A 191 22.56 11.75 -35.15
N TRP A 192 22.23 12.85 -35.82
CA TRP A 192 21.03 13.65 -35.51
C TRP A 192 19.72 12.95 -35.88
N ARG A 193 19.78 11.88 -36.68
CA ARG A 193 18.62 11.05 -37.05
C ARG A 193 18.39 9.85 -36.13
N VAL A 194 19.23 9.63 -35.11
CA VAL A 194 19.00 8.58 -34.12
C VAL A 194 17.63 8.79 -33.46
N PRO A 195 16.72 7.80 -33.51
CA PRO A 195 15.36 7.97 -33.03
C PRO A 195 15.34 8.09 -31.51
N LYS A 196 14.46 8.98 -31.02
CA LYS A 196 14.17 9.10 -29.59
C LYS A 196 13.72 7.73 -29.04
N PRO A 197 14.24 7.30 -27.87
CA PRO A 197 13.78 6.07 -27.22
C PRO A 197 12.29 6.12 -26.89
N GLU A 198 11.61 4.98 -26.92
CA GLU A 198 10.17 4.87 -26.62
C GLU A 198 9.84 5.30 -25.19
N ARG A 199 10.73 4.97 -24.24
CA ARG A 199 10.55 5.18 -22.80
C ARG A 199 11.72 5.94 -22.19
N ASP A 200 11.43 6.83 -21.25
CA ASP A 200 12.46 7.44 -20.42
C ASP A 200 13.07 6.38 -19.48
N PRO A 201 14.40 6.31 -19.30
CA PRO A 201 15.01 5.27 -18.47
C PRO A 201 14.65 5.41 -16.99
N VAL A 202 14.35 6.63 -16.51
CA VAL A 202 14.04 6.90 -15.11
C VAL A 202 12.55 6.77 -14.85
N PHE A 203 11.70 7.29 -15.74
CA PHE A 203 10.27 7.48 -15.51
C PHE A 203 9.36 6.62 -16.41
N GLY A 204 9.92 5.94 -17.41
CA GLY A 204 9.17 5.08 -18.34
C GLY A 204 8.26 5.89 -19.27
N GLU A 205 7.05 5.40 -19.49
CA GLU A 205 6.00 6.13 -20.22
C GLU A 205 5.38 7.22 -19.34
N ALA A 206 5.23 8.41 -19.92
CA ALA A 206 4.55 9.54 -19.28
C ALA A 206 3.01 9.41 -19.31
N GLU A 207 2.49 8.60 -20.22
CA GLU A 207 1.07 8.33 -20.39
C GLU A 207 0.83 6.81 -20.48
N VAL A 208 -0.14 6.30 -19.74
CA VAL A 208 -0.55 4.89 -19.73
C VAL A 208 -2.03 4.82 -20.09
N GLU A 209 -2.39 3.97 -21.05
CA GLU A 209 -3.79 3.72 -21.42
C GLU A 209 -4.22 2.31 -21.01
N VAL A 210 -5.32 2.19 -20.26
CA VAL A 210 -5.88 0.90 -19.82
C VAL A 210 -7.40 0.84 -19.98
N ASP A 211 -7.96 -0.37 -19.98
CA ASP A 211 -9.41 -0.55 -19.94
C ASP A 211 -9.96 -0.10 -18.58
N VAL A 212 -9.30 -0.49 -17.48
CA VAL A 212 -9.74 -0.17 -16.11
C VAL A 212 -8.59 0.30 -15.23
N ALA A 213 -8.66 1.55 -14.74
CA ALA A 213 -7.82 2.00 -13.64
C ALA A 213 -8.47 1.62 -12.29
N ILE A 214 -7.68 1.11 -11.35
CA ILE A 214 -8.15 0.62 -10.05
C ILE A 214 -7.42 1.37 -8.93
N ILE A 215 -8.17 1.98 -8.01
CA ILE A 215 -7.61 2.77 -6.91
C ILE A 215 -7.66 1.97 -5.63
N GLY A 216 -6.47 1.68 -5.08
CA GLY A 216 -6.27 0.86 -3.89
C GLY A 216 -6.09 -0.62 -4.24
N GLY A 217 -4.96 -1.18 -3.84
CA GLY A 217 -4.56 -2.57 -4.02
C GLY A 217 -4.96 -3.49 -2.87
N GLY A 218 -5.81 -3.04 -1.94
CA GLY A 218 -6.35 -3.88 -0.85
C GLY A 218 -7.27 -5.00 -1.34
N ALA A 219 -7.99 -5.64 -0.42
CA ALA A 219 -8.81 -6.83 -0.68
C ALA A 219 -9.67 -6.72 -1.95
N SER A 220 -10.47 -5.65 -2.09
CA SER A 220 -11.39 -5.48 -3.22
C SER A 220 -10.67 -5.13 -4.53
N GLY A 221 -9.66 -4.26 -4.49
CA GLY A 221 -8.96 -3.82 -5.70
C GLY A 221 -8.05 -4.89 -6.28
N SER A 222 -7.30 -5.60 -5.43
CA SER A 222 -6.50 -6.77 -5.85
C SER A 222 -7.37 -7.87 -6.45
N TYR A 223 -8.50 -8.17 -5.81
CA TYR A 223 -9.46 -9.14 -6.33
C TYR A 223 -10.00 -8.71 -7.71
N ALA A 224 -10.41 -7.43 -7.83
CA ALA A 224 -10.92 -6.89 -9.08
C ALA A 224 -9.89 -6.92 -10.21
N ALA A 225 -8.64 -6.54 -9.93
CA ALA A 225 -7.56 -6.53 -10.92
C ALA A 225 -7.34 -7.93 -11.50
N VAL A 226 -7.26 -8.95 -10.65
CA VAL A 226 -7.08 -10.34 -11.08
C VAL A 226 -8.27 -10.81 -11.93
N ARG A 227 -9.50 -10.56 -11.49
CA ARG A 227 -10.71 -10.93 -12.24
C ARG A 227 -10.76 -10.25 -13.61
N LEU A 228 -10.57 -8.93 -13.65
CA LEU A 228 -10.61 -8.14 -14.89
C LEU A 228 -9.54 -8.57 -15.88
N ARG A 229 -8.30 -8.76 -15.42
CA ARG A 229 -7.20 -9.11 -16.28
C ARG A 229 -7.29 -10.53 -16.80
N GLU A 230 -7.52 -11.48 -15.90
CA GLU A 230 -7.36 -12.89 -16.24
C GLU A 230 -8.63 -13.55 -16.74
N ASP A 231 -9.81 -13.14 -16.23
CA ASP A 231 -11.07 -13.80 -16.53
C ASP A 231 -11.89 -13.01 -17.56
N PHE A 232 -11.70 -11.68 -17.62
CA PHE A 232 -12.35 -10.81 -18.60
C PHE A 232 -11.42 -10.25 -19.68
N ASN A 233 -10.12 -10.58 -19.63
CA ASN A 233 -9.10 -10.19 -20.61
C ASN A 233 -9.08 -8.66 -20.87
N LYS A 234 -9.07 -7.89 -19.78
CA LYS A 234 -8.99 -6.41 -19.79
C LYS A 234 -7.62 -5.94 -19.33
N THR A 235 -7.12 -4.85 -19.92
CA THR A 235 -5.92 -4.20 -19.38
C THR A 235 -6.27 -3.42 -18.12
N VAL A 236 -5.45 -3.54 -17.09
CA VAL A 236 -5.71 -2.91 -15.79
C VAL A 236 -4.48 -2.16 -15.29
N LEU A 237 -4.70 -1.14 -14.48
CA LEU A 237 -3.64 -0.50 -13.70
C LEU A 237 -4.10 -0.27 -12.27
N VAL A 238 -3.47 -0.93 -11.31
CA VAL A 238 -3.71 -0.73 -9.88
C VAL A 238 -2.81 0.39 -9.36
N ILE A 239 -3.39 1.38 -8.71
CA ILE A 239 -2.66 2.49 -8.08
C ILE A 239 -2.77 2.32 -6.57
N GLU A 240 -1.67 1.97 -5.91
CA GLU A 240 -1.60 1.69 -4.48
C GLU A 240 -0.63 2.66 -3.78
N LYS A 241 -1.12 3.31 -2.72
CA LYS A 241 -0.36 4.33 -1.98
C LYS A 241 0.82 3.74 -1.20
N ALA A 242 0.72 2.50 -0.75
CA ALA A 242 1.76 1.81 -0.01
C ALA A 242 2.83 1.23 -0.94
N GLY A 243 4.05 1.04 -0.42
CA GLY A 243 5.14 0.35 -1.12
C GLY A 243 4.96 -1.17 -1.26
N LYS A 244 3.80 -1.70 -0.87
CA LYS A 244 3.39 -3.10 -1.00
C LYS A 244 1.87 -3.17 -1.14
N LEU A 245 1.33 -4.25 -1.70
CA LEU A 245 -0.09 -4.54 -1.53
C LEU A 245 -0.39 -4.81 -0.05
N PRO A 246 -1.56 -4.39 0.48
CA PRO A 246 -1.90 -4.56 1.89
C PRO A 246 -1.81 -6.02 2.31
N ALA A 247 -0.85 -6.29 3.17
CA ALA A 247 -0.44 -7.60 3.63
C ALA A 247 0.20 -7.40 5.02
N ALA A 248 -0.20 -8.22 6.00
CA ALA A 248 0.28 -8.19 7.38
C ALA A 248 1.41 -9.24 7.58
N GLY A 249 2.62 -8.77 7.91
CA GLY A 249 3.82 -9.61 8.02
C GLY A 249 3.76 -10.63 9.15
N ARG A 250 4.48 -11.74 9.00
CA ARG A 250 4.59 -12.79 10.03
C ARG A 250 5.71 -12.54 11.04
N PRO A 251 5.64 -13.11 12.28
CA PRO A 251 4.80 -14.23 12.73
C PRO A 251 3.45 -13.86 13.39
N ILE A 252 3.12 -12.57 13.52
CA ILE A 252 1.91 -12.11 14.21
C ILE A 252 1.07 -11.33 13.21
N ASP A 253 -0.01 -11.92 12.71
CA ASP A 253 -1.02 -11.18 11.98
C ASP A 253 -1.73 -10.24 12.97
N TYR A 254 -1.63 -8.93 12.77
CA TYR A 254 -2.32 -7.91 13.56
C TYR A 254 -3.22 -7.04 12.63
N GLY A 255 -3.82 -7.70 11.63
CA GLY A 255 -4.64 -7.10 10.57
C GLY A 255 -5.84 -7.99 10.22
N VAL A 256 -6.03 -8.36 8.95
CA VAL A 256 -7.08 -9.35 8.58
C VAL A 256 -6.63 -10.74 8.99
N GLU A 257 -7.21 -11.26 10.08
CA GLU A 257 -6.82 -12.54 10.68
C GLU A 257 -7.64 -13.73 10.15
N ALA A 258 -8.86 -13.52 9.66
CA ALA A 258 -9.75 -14.60 9.25
C ALA A 258 -10.63 -14.24 8.05
N TYR A 259 -10.92 -15.26 7.23
CA TYR A 259 -11.77 -15.18 6.06
C TYR A 259 -13.03 -16.02 6.24
N LEU A 260 -14.17 -15.57 5.72
CA LEU A 260 -15.39 -16.39 5.74
C LEU A 260 -15.29 -17.47 4.67
N ASN A 261 -15.64 -18.71 5.03
CA ASN A 261 -15.65 -19.88 4.15
C ASN A 261 -16.78 -19.78 3.10
N ARG A 262 -16.54 -18.99 2.05
CA ARG A 262 -17.46 -18.72 0.95
C ARG A 262 -16.87 -19.23 -0.36
N GLU A 263 -17.71 -19.50 -1.36
CA GLU A 263 -17.27 -20.03 -2.65
C GLU A 263 -16.19 -19.14 -3.30
N THR A 264 -16.42 -17.83 -3.31
CA THR A 264 -15.48 -16.83 -3.83
C THR A 264 -14.14 -16.85 -3.08
N THR A 265 -14.18 -16.94 -1.74
CA THR A 265 -12.97 -17.06 -0.91
C THR A 265 -12.17 -18.30 -1.29
N ILE A 266 -12.81 -19.47 -1.33
CA ILE A 266 -12.15 -20.75 -1.64
C ILE A 266 -11.53 -20.68 -3.04
N ALA A 267 -12.28 -20.18 -4.02
CA ALA A 267 -11.83 -20.09 -5.40
C ALA A 267 -10.61 -19.17 -5.54
N PHE A 268 -10.62 -18.01 -4.90
CA PHE A 268 -9.54 -17.03 -4.98
C PHE A 268 -8.25 -17.55 -4.32
N PHE A 269 -8.35 -18.11 -3.10
CA PHE A 269 -7.20 -18.72 -2.43
C PHE A 269 -6.62 -19.91 -3.21
N LYS A 270 -7.49 -20.76 -3.77
CA LYS A 270 -7.10 -21.90 -4.60
C LYS A 270 -6.33 -21.45 -5.85
N ARG A 271 -6.76 -20.35 -6.50
CA ARG A 271 -6.09 -19.79 -7.69
C ARG A 271 -4.62 -19.52 -7.44
N PHE A 272 -4.31 -18.99 -6.27
CA PHE A 272 -2.94 -18.67 -5.88
C PHE A 272 -2.25 -19.79 -5.10
N ASN A 273 -2.80 -21.01 -5.05
CA ASN A 273 -2.22 -22.14 -4.32
C ASN A 273 -1.97 -21.84 -2.81
N VAL A 274 -2.81 -21.02 -2.20
CA VAL A 274 -2.78 -20.75 -0.75
C VAL A 274 -3.85 -21.62 -0.10
N GLY A 275 -3.43 -22.61 0.68
CA GLY A 275 -4.36 -23.46 1.41
C GLY A 275 -5.16 -22.66 2.45
N LEU A 276 -6.34 -23.16 2.81
CA LEU A 276 -7.14 -22.63 3.90
C LEU A 276 -7.32 -23.72 4.96
N ILE A 277 -7.13 -23.36 6.23
CA ILE A 277 -7.30 -24.23 7.40
C ILE A 277 -8.38 -23.67 8.33
N ASP A 278 -8.97 -24.55 9.14
CA ASP A 278 -9.88 -24.12 10.20
C ASP A 278 -9.08 -23.56 11.40
N PRO A 279 -9.57 -22.47 12.04
CA PRO A 279 -9.03 -22.06 13.34
C PRO A 279 -9.23 -23.17 14.36
N THR A 280 -8.35 -23.22 15.36
CA THR A 280 -8.47 -24.22 16.43
C THR A 280 -9.58 -23.84 17.38
N LEU A 281 -10.61 -24.69 17.54
CA LEU A 281 -11.75 -24.42 18.43
C LEU A 281 -11.35 -24.06 19.88
N ALA A 282 -10.20 -24.57 20.35
CA ALA A 282 -9.66 -24.26 21.68
C ALA A 282 -9.29 -22.77 21.84
N SER A 283 -8.67 -22.13 20.84
CA SER A 283 -8.25 -20.72 20.92
C SER A 283 -9.43 -19.77 21.02
N ASP A 284 -10.52 -20.04 20.28
CA ASP A 284 -11.69 -19.17 20.24
C ASP A 284 -12.50 -19.26 21.55
N ILE A 285 -12.67 -20.47 22.08
CA ILE A 285 -13.35 -20.69 23.36
C ILE A 285 -12.50 -20.14 24.52
N GLU A 286 -11.18 -20.31 24.49
CA GLU A 286 -10.29 -19.73 25.50
C GLU A 286 -10.30 -18.20 25.45
N LEU A 287 -10.34 -17.58 24.27
CA LEU A 287 -10.47 -16.13 24.14
C LEU A 287 -11.81 -15.65 24.72
N LEU A 288 -12.92 -16.35 24.44
CA LEU A 288 -14.24 -16.00 24.96
C LEU A 288 -14.35 -16.16 26.49
N LEU A 289 -13.78 -17.22 27.06
CA LEU A 289 -13.98 -17.57 28.47
C LEU A 289 -12.89 -17.06 29.41
N LEU A 290 -11.66 -16.87 28.92
CA LEU A 290 -10.50 -16.56 29.75
C LEU A 290 -10.03 -15.11 29.65
N THR A 291 -10.55 -14.32 28.70
CA THR A 291 -10.25 -12.88 28.62
C THR A 291 -10.66 -12.16 29.90
N LYS A 292 -9.73 -11.41 30.48
CA LYS A 292 -9.95 -10.62 31.70
C LYS A 292 -10.43 -9.21 31.36
N ASN A 293 -11.33 -8.69 32.19
CA ASN A 293 -11.87 -7.35 32.05
C ASN A 293 -11.17 -6.41 33.04
N VAL A 294 -10.65 -5.30 32.53
CA VAL A 294 -9.97 -4.26 33.30
C VAL A 294 -10.45 -2.91 32.80
N ASP A 295 -10.70 -1.97 33.70
CA ASP A 295 -10.93 -0.58 33.32
C ASP A 295 -9.58 0.07 33.04
N PHE A 296 -9.25 0.27 31.76
CA PHE A 296 -7.92 0.80 31.39
C PHE A 296 -7.68 2.24 31.85
N SER A 297 -8.73 2.97 32.26
CA SER A 297 -8.57 4.31 32.81
C SER A 297 -8.12 4.30 34.27
N THR A 298 -8.43 3.24 35.02
CA THR A 298 -8.07 3.10 36.44
C THR A 298 -7.06 1.99 36.71
N GLY A 299 -6.85 1.10 35.73
CA GLY A 299 -6.04 -0.10 35.86
C GLY A 299 -6.69 -1.24 36.64
N LEU A 300 -7.89 -1.07 37.22
CA LEU A 300 -8.52 -2.04 38.13
C LEU A 300 -9.34 -3.12 37.41
N PRO A 301 -9.38 -4.37 37.92
CA PRO A 301 -10.26 -5.41 37.40
C PRO A 301 -11.74 -5.01 37.50
N VAL A 302 -12.55 -5.43 36.52
CA VAL A 302 -13.99 -5.18 36.49
C VAL A 302 -14.76 -6.49 36.33
N ASP A 303 -15.68 -6.74 37.27
CA ASP A 303 -16.65 -7.83 37.17
C ASP A 303 -17.86 -7.37 36.34
N VAL A 304 -17.84 -7.72 35.05
CA VAL A 304 -18.95 -7.40 34.14
C VAL A 304 -20.15 -8.32 34.39
N SER A 305 -21.35 -7.77 34.26
CA SER A 305 -22.60 -8.49 34.57
C SER A 305 -22.99 -9.60 33.59
N TYR A 306 -22.34 -9.68 32.43
CA TYR A 306 -22.61 -10.65 31.36
C TYR A 306 -21.41 -11.59 31.07
N GLY A 307 -20.48 -11.73 32.03
CA GLY A 307 -19.27 -12.55 31.91
C GLY A 307 -19.53 -14.07 31.94
N PRO A 308 -18.48 -14.90 31.86
CA PRO A 308 -18.56 -16.37 31.71
C PRO A 308 -19.23 -17.13 32.87
N VAL A 309 -19.72 -16.42 33.88
CA VAL A 309 -20.33 -16.95 35.10
C VAL A 309 -21.86 -17.06 34.99
N ASP A 310 -22.49 -16.36 34.04
CA ASP A 310 -23.92 -16.53 33.73
C ASP A 310 -24.13 -17.56 32.59
N LEU A 311 -24.10 -18.83 32.97
CA LEU A 311 -24.23 -19.97 32.05
C LEU A 311 -25.63 -20.12 31.43
N VAL A 312 -26.61 -19.28 31.80
CA VAL A 312 -28.00 -19.38 31.33
C VAL A 312 -28.44 -18.11 30.60
N GLY A 313 -28.23 -16.92 31.17
CA GLY A 313 -28.67 -15.66 30.57
C GLY A 313 -27.89 -15.27 29.31
N VAL A 314 -26.57 -15.49 29.28
CA VAL A 314 -25.73 -15.18 28.11
C VAL A 314 -26.14 -16.01 26.88
N PRO A 315 -26.26 -17.36 26.95
CA PRO A 315 -26.74 -18.14 25.82
C PRO A 315 -28.14 -17.76 25.33
N VAL A 316 -29.07 -17.46 26.26
CA VAL A 316 -30.46 -17.09 25.90
C VAL A 316 -30.49 -15.76 25.16
N ALA A 317 -29.88 -14.71 25.73
CA ALA A 317 -29.83 -13.40 25.09
C ALA A 317 -29.07 -13.44 23.75
N PHE A 318 -28.02 -14.27 23.63
CA PHE A 318 -27.31 -14.46 22.37
C PHE A 318 -28.16 -15.16 21.30
N LEU A 319 -28.91 -16.20 21.67
CA LEU A 319 -29.85 -16.86 20.75
C LEU A 319 -30.97 -15.91 20.31
N GLU A 320 -31.46 -15.07 21.23
CA GLU A 320 -32.48 -14.07 20.91
C GLU A 320 -31.92 -13.00 19.97
N TYR A 321 -30.72 -12.46 20.23
CA TYR A 321 -30.02 -11.57 19.30
C TYR A 321 -29.84 -12.24 17.92
N THR A 322 -29.44 -13.51 17.89
CA THR A 322 -29.27 -14.29 16.66
C THR A 322 -30.58 -14.35 15.88
N SER A 323 -31.74 -14.48 16.53
CA SER A 323 -33.04 -14.46 15.85
C SER A 323 -33.31 -13.14 15.12
N TYR A 324 -32.89 -12.01 15.70
CA TYR A 324 -32.97 -10.71 15.04
C TYR A 324 -31.92 -10.56 13.92
N ALA A 325 -30.72 -11.09 14.11
CA ALA A 325 -29.72 -11.15 13.04
C ALA A 325 -30.25 -11.96 11.84
N VAL A 326 -30.93 -13.08 12.07
CA VAL A 326 -31.64 -13.84 11.02
C VAL A 326 -32.74 -12.99 10.36
N LYS A 327 -33.58 -12.33 11.17
CA LYS A 327 -34.67 -11.48 10.68
C LYS A 327 -34.17 -10.38 9.75
N TYR A 328 -33.04 -9.75 10.08
CA TYR A 328 -32.49 -8.62 9.34
C TYR A 328 -31.38 -8.98 8.36
N GLN A 329 -31.03 -10.26 8.23
CA GLN A 329 -29.94 -10.75 7.37
C GLN A 329 -30.00 -10.21 5.93
N ALA A 330 -31.19 -10.13 5.35
CA ALA A 330 -31.37 -9.66 3.98
C ALA A 330 -30.83 -8.23 3.76
N TRP A 331 -30.82 -7.40 4.81
CA TRP A 331 -30.31 -6.03 4.76
C TRP A 331 -28.78 -5.92 4.60
N PHE A 332 -28.06 -7.01 4.81
CA PHE A 332 -26.60 -7.08 4.77
C PHE A 332 -26.08 -8.22 3.87
N ALA A 333 -26.97 -8.92 3.16
CA ALA A 333 -26.64 -10.14 2.46
C ALA A 333 -25.80 -9.90 1.18
N ASN A 334 -24.90 -10.85 0.88
CA ASN A 334 -24.08 -10.89 -0.35
C ASN A 334 -23.26 -9.62 -0.63
N GLY A 335 -22.82 -8.94 0.44
CA GLY A 335 -22.01 -7.73 0.32
C GLY A 335 -22.79 -6.50 -0.11
N TYR A 336 -24.12 -6.52 -0.02
CA TYR A 336 -24.94 -5.37 -0.33
C TYR A 336 -25.70 -4.89 0.90
N PHE A 337 -25.77 -3.57 1.07
CA PHE A 337 -26.71 -2.92 1.97
C PHE A 337 -28.06 -2.79 1.27
N GLN A 338 -29.07 -3.55 1.69
CA GLN A 338 -30.35 -3.56 0.98
C GLN A 338 -30.98 -2.16 0.89
N THR A 339 -31.55 -1.86 -0.27
CA THR A 339 -32.22 -0.61 -0.56
C THR A 339 -33.72 -0.71 -0.30
N GLY A 340 -34.34 0.38 0.18
CA GLY A 340 -35.75 0.42 0.53
C GLY A 340 -36.04 1.14 1.85
N ASP A 341 -37.25 0.94 2.38
CA ASP A 341 -37.68 1.53 3.64
C ASP A 341 -37.03 0.79 4.82
N VAL A 342 -36.00 1.40 5.41
CA VAL A 342 -35.23 0.80 6.51
C VAL A 342 -36.14 0.50 7.71
N PRO A 343 -36.11 -0.72 8.31
CA PRO A 343 -36.95 -1.06 9.44
C PRO A 343 -36.59 -0.20 10.65
N ASP A 344 -37.61 0.24 11.41
CA ASP A 344 -37.42 1.12 12.58
C ASP A 344 -36.41 0.57 13.59
N ASP A 345 -36.35 -0.76 13.77
CA ASP A 345 -35.37 -1.41 14.65
C ASP A 345 -33.92 -1.17 14.23
N LEU A 346 -33.63 -1.16 12.92
CA LEU A 346 -32.27 -0.91 12.42
C LEU A 346 -31.87 0.57 12.55
N LEU A 347 -32.85 1.46 12.71
CA LEU A 347 -32.66 2.89 12.94
C LEU A 347 -32.44 3.24 14.42
N LEU A 348 -32.81 2.37 15.36
CA LEU A 348 -32.54 2.56 16.78
C LEU A 348 -31.03 2.61 17.03
N SER A 349 -30.62 3.41 18.02
CA SER A 349 -29.29 3.22 18.60
C SER A 349 -29.16 1.78 19.10
N PHE A 350 -27.96 1.21 19.03
CA PHE A 350 -27.77 -0.17 19.47
C PHE A 350 -28.09 -0.34 20.96
N GLY A 351 -27.82 0.67 21.79
CA GLY A 351 -28.21 0.68 23.21
C GLY A 351 -29.72 0.60 23.39
N ASP A 352 -30.49 1.36 22.62
CA ASP A 352 -31.97 1.29 22.64
C ASP A 352 -32.48 -0.04 22.13
N PHE A 353 -31.84 -0.62 21.11
CA PHE A 353 -32.17 -1.94 20.59
C PHE A 353 -31.93 -3.03 21.63
N LEU A 354 -30.78 -3.00 22.32
CA LEU A 354 -30.47 -3.90 23.42
C LEU A 354 -31.49 -3.78 24.55
N ALA A 355 -31.84 -2.55 24.95
CA ALA A 355 -32.79 -2.29 26.01
C ALA A 355 -34.22 -2.71 25.64
N LYS A 356 -34.65 -2.46 24.39
CA LYS A 356 -35.98 -2.80 23.89
C LYS A 356 -36.26 -4.31 23.94
N TYR A 357 -35.24 -5.12 23.71
CA TYR A 357 -35.35 -6.58 23.58
C TYR A 357 -34.64 -7.35 24.71
N ASP A 358 -34.20 -6.67 25.77
CA ASP A 358 -33.48 -7.26 26.91
C ASP A 358 -32.23 -8.09 26.49
N LEU A 359 -31.49 -7.58 25.52
CA LEU A 359 -30.37 -8.31 24.89
C LEU A 359 -29.02 -7.99 25.52
N GLY A 360 -28.96 -7.28 26.66
CA GLY A 360 -27.70 -6.89 27.30
C GLY A 360 -26.77 -8.08 27.60
N GLY A 361 -27.34 -9.24 27.95
CA GLY A 361 -26.58 -10.48 28.17
C GLY A 361 -25.84 -11.00 26.92
N SER A 362 -26.29 -10.66 25.70
CA SER A 362 -25.64 -11.08 24.46
C SER A 362 -24.23 -10.50 24.30
N LEU A 363 -23.90 -9.40 24.98
CA LEU A 363 -22.59 -8.77 24.98
C LEU A 363 -21.48 -9.66 25.57
N GLY A 364 -21.84 -10.69 26.35
CA GLY A 364 -20.89 -11.73 26.78
C GLY A 364 -20.17 -12.40 25.61
N ILE A 365 -20.82 -12.48 24.44
CA ILE A 365 -20.23 -12.98 23.20
C ILE A 365 -19.96 -11.84 22.22
N LEU A 366 -20.96 -10.99 21.95
CA LEU A 366 -20.87 -9.98 20.87
C LEU A 366 -19.73 -8.99 21.07
N ARG A 367 -19.38 -8.63 22.31
CA ARG A 367 -18.30 -7.66 22.59
C ARG A 367 -16.94 -8.09 22.02
N ASN A 368 -16.72 -9.37 21.79
CA ASN A 368 -15.48 -9.87 21.17
C ASN A 368 -15.33 -9.42 19.70
N LEU A 369 -16.43 -9.02 19.07
CA LEU A 369 -16.50 -8.65 17.66
C LEU A 369 -16.86 -7.18 17.44
N LEU A 370 -17.20 -6.45 18.50
CA LEU A 370 -17.50 -5.02 18.43
C LEU A 370 -16.19 -4.22 18.39
N TRP A 371 -15.69 -3.96 17.18
CA TRP A 371 -14.54 -3.10 16.91
C TRP A 371 -15.00 -1.70 16.50
N LEU A 372 -15.75 -1.05 17.39
CA LEU A 372 -16.37 0.26 17.15
C LEU A 372 -16.08 1.20 18.32
N SER A 373 -15.81 2.47 18.01
CA SER A 373 -15.43 3.49 18.98
C SER A 373 -16.61 3.97 19.84
N ASP A 374 -17.86 3.72 19.44
CA ASP A 374 -19.06 3.99 20.24
C ASP A 374 -20.26 3.14 19.78
N ALA A 375 -20.21 1.84 20.07
CA ALA A 375 -21.21 0.88 19.59
C ALA A 375 -22.65 1.23 20.04
N LEU A 376 -22.84 1.70 21.28
CA LEU A 376 -24.18 1.91 21.85
C LEU A 376 -24.96 3.04 21.18
N ASN A 377 -24.27 4.12 20.81
CA ASN A 377 -24.92 5.28 20.19
C ASN A 377 -25.04 5.15 18.67
N MET A 378 -24.47 4.10 18.08
CA MET A 378 -24.51 3.85 16.65
C MET A 378 -25.87 3.24 16.24
N PRO A 379 -26.42 3.57 15.06
CA PRO A 379 -27.58 2.87 14.54
C PRO A 379 -27.32 1.35 14.48
N THR A 380 -28.30 0.56 14.92
CA THR A 380 -28.23 -0.91 14.98
C THR A 380 -27.86 -1.51 13.62
N TRP A 381 -28.24 -0.85 12.52
CA TRP A 381 -27.78 -1.13 11.17
C TRP A 381 -26.27 -1.38 11.07
N PHE A 382 -25.45 -0.43 11.53
CA PHE A 382 -24.00 -0.49 11.40
C PHE A 382 -23.41 -1.51 12.35
N VAL A 383 -23.96 -1.65 13.55
CA VAL A 383 -23.54 -2.69 14.49
C VAL A 383 -23.81 -4.09 13.92
N MET A 384 -25.00 -4.34 13.36
CA MET A 384 -25.33 -5.61 12.71
C MET A 384 -24.55 -5.86 11.42
N SER A 385 -24.01 -4.83 10.77
CA SER A 385 -23.07 -5.02 9.65
C SER A 385 -21.72 -5.60 10.12
N VAL A 386 -21.32 -5.30 11.35
CA VAL A 386 -20.09 -5.82 11.97
C VAL A 386 -20.35 -7.17 12.65
N VAL A 387 -21.47 -7.32 13.38
CA VAL A 387 -21.81 -8.52 14.16
C VAL A 387 -23.13 -9.17 13.72
N GLY A 388 -23.29 -9.34 12.41
CA GLY A 388 -24.48 -9.95 11.80
C GLY A 388 -24.43 -11.48 11.79
N LEU A 389 -25.42 -12.09 11.13
CA LEU A 389 -25.53 -13.55 11.07
C LEU A 389 -24.28 -14.25 10.51
N PRO A 390 -23.61 -13.76 9.42
CA PRO A 390 -22.42 -14.44 8.90
C PRO A 390 -21.31 -14.54 9.94
N GLN A 391 -21.12 -13.48 10.74
CA GLN A 391 -20.10 -13.42 11.78
C GLN A 391 -20.46 -14.29 12.97
N ILE A 392 -21.73 -14.27 13.38
CA ILE A 392 -22.25 -15.17 14.42
C ILE A 392 -22.10 -16.63 14.01
N GLN A 393 -22.44 -16.98 12.77
CA GLN A 393 -22.29 -18.33 12.23
C GLN A 393 -20.83 -18.77 12.20
N ALA A 394 -19.91 -17.85 11.88
CA ALA A 394 -18.49 -18.14 11.80
C ALA A 394 -17.85 -18.55 13.14
N PHE A 395 -18.44 -18.16 14.28
CA PHE A 395 -18.03 -18.60 15.62
C PHE A 395 -18.36 -20.06 15.94
N GLY A 396 -19.18 -20.75 15.14
CA GLY A 396 -19.35 -22.20 15.28
C GLY A 396 -20.11 -22.67 16.54
N LEU A 397 -21.04 -21.88 17.07
CA LEU A 397 -21.82 -22.21 18.28
C LEU A 397 -23.09 -23.03 17.99
N GLY A 398 -22.96 -24.10 17.21
CA GLY A 398 -24.10 -24.95 16.80
C GLY A 398 -24.96 -24.38 15.68
N LEU A 399 -24.52 -23.27 15.06
CA LEU A 399 -25.17 -22.64 13.91
C LEU A 399 -24.52 -23.13 12.60
N ILE A 400 -25.36 -23.42 11.60
CA ILE A 400 -24.90 -23.80 10.26
C ILE A 400 -24.66 -22.52 9.46
N GLY A 401 -23.47 -22.36 8.88
CA GLY A 401 -23.10 -21.22 8.04
C GLY A 401 -21.62 -21.24 7.66
N PRO A 402 -21.09 -20.17 7.05
CA PRO A 402 -19.67 -20.08 6.70
C PRO A 402 -18.83 -20.01 7.99
N SER A 403 -17.86 -20.92 8.14
CA SER A 403 -16.87 -20.87 9.23
C SER A 403 -15.76 -19.85 8.93
N PHE A 404 -15.03 -19.43 9.96
CA PHE A 404 -13.75 -18.75 9.74
C PHE A 404 -12.71 -19.71 9.16
N LYS A 405 -11.82 -19.15 8.33
CA LYS A 405 -10.68 -19.84 7.73
C LYS A 405 -9.44 -18.97 7.85
N TRP A 406 -8.30 -19.61 8.10
CA TRP A 406 -6.99 -18.99 8.08
C TRP A 406 -6.20 -19.47 6.86
N PRO A 407 -5.29 -18.66 6.29
CA PRO A 407 -4.29 -19.16 5.36
C PRO A 407 -3.51 -20.31 6.01
N ALA A 408 -3.25 -21.39 5.28
CA ALA A 408 -2.44 -22.52 5.77
C ALA A 408 -0.99 -22.11 6.04
N THR A 409 -0.56 -21.00 5.44
CA THR A 409 0.71 -20.32 5.75
C THR A 409 0.63 -19.45 7.00
N TYR A 410 -0.55 -19.34 7.62
CA TYR A 410 -0.99 -18.36 8.61
C TYR A 410 -0.38 -16.97 8.44
N SER A 411 -0.31 -16.54 7.20
CA SER A 411 0.05 -15.19 6.80
C SER A 411 -0.95 -14.75 5.76
N ALA A 412 -1.65 -13.65 6.02
CA ALA A 412 -2.47 -13.03 5.00
C ALA A 412 -1.61 -12.51 3.82
N GLU A 413 -0.31 -12.24 4.01
CA GLU A 413 0.57 -11.70 2.95
C GLU A 413 0.71 -12.65 1.79
N THR A 414 0.81 -13.95 2.05
CA THR A 414 1.15 -14.93 1.00
C THR A 414 0.18 -14.86 -0.19
N LEU A 415 -1.10 -14.54 0.07
CA LEU A 415 -2.07 -14.34 -1.01
C LEU A 415 -1.74 -13.10 -1.83
N TYR A 416 -1.53 -11.94 -1.18
CA TYR A 416 -1.31 -10.67 -1.86
C TYR A 416 0.06 -10.55 -2.51
N GLU A 417 1.10 -11.19 -1.96
CA GLU A 417 2.40 -11.34 -2.61
C GLU A 417 2.24 -12.06 -3.95
N ARG A 418 1.50 -13.18 -3.97
CA ARG A 418 1.25 -13.94 -5.21
C ARG A 418 0.35 -13.20 -6.19
N VAL A 419 -0.57 -12.36 -5.69
CA VAL A 419 -1.34 -11.44 -6.54
C VAL A 419 -0.42 -10.39 -7.15
N LEU A 420 0.50 -9.80 -6.38
CA LEU A 420 1.47 -8.82 -6.88
C LEU A 420 2.41 -9.44 -7.91
N ASP A 421 2.93 -10.65 -7.65
CA ASP A 421 3.77 -11.40 -8.59
C ASP A 421 3.03 -11.66 -9.92
N LEU A 422 1.74 -12.00 -9.83
CA LEU A 422 0.89 -12.19 -11.00
C LEU A 422 0.67 -10.87 -11.74
N LEU A 423 0.36 -9.78 -11.03
CA LEU A 423 0.02 -8.48 -11.62
C LEU A 423 1.24 -7.75 -12.20
N GLY A 424 2.40 -7.86 -11.56
CA GLY A 424 3.66 -7.29 -12.04
C GLY A 424 3.56 -5.78 -12.32
N ASP A 425 3.91 -5.39 -13.55
CA ASP A 425 3.93 -3.99 -14.00
C ASP A 425 2.53 -3.34 -14.08
N ASP A 426 1.46 -4.12 -13.93
CA ASP A 426 0.08 -3.60 -13.83
C ASP A 426 -0.22 -2.96 -12.46
N VAL A 427 0.78 -2.83 -11.57
CA VAL A 427 0.65 -2.23 -10.23
C VAL A 427 1.66 -1.09 -10.03
N LEU A 428 1.16 0.12 -9.79
CA LEU A 428 1.94 1.26 -9.33
C LEU A 428 1.90 1.33 -7.80
N LEU A 429 2.96 0.84 -7.17
CA LEU A 429 3.17 0.94 -5.71
C LEU A 429 3.71 2.34 -5.33
N GLY A 430 3.52 2.72 -4.06
CA GLY A 430 3.97 4.02 -3.55
C GLY A 430 3.36 5.21 -4.31
N SER A 431 2.18 5.01 -4.90
CA SER A 431 1.61 5.90 -5.92
C SER A 431 0.24 6.43 -5.51
N THR A 432 -0.02 7.70 -5.78
CA THR A 432 -1.26 8.38 -5.39
C THR A 432 -1.81 9.22 -6.54
N VAL A 433 -3.13 9.27 -6.66
CA VAL A 433 -3.80 10.19 -7.59
C VAL A 433 -3.70 11.62 -7.03
N VAL A 434 -3.21 12.55 -7.83
CA VAL A 434 -3.10 13.98 -7.47
C VAL A 434 -4.13 14.85 -8.18
N SER A 435 -4.67 14.37 -9.30
CA SER A 435 -5.83 14.98 -9.97
C SER A 435 -6.57 13.92 -10.80
N SER A 436 -7.85 14.16 -11.04
CA SER A 436 -8.69 13.33 -11.89
C SER A 436 -9.62 14.18 -12.75
N GLN A 437 -9.98 13.65 -13.90
CA GLN A 437 -11.00 14.16 -14.81
C GLN A 437 -11.84 12.98 -15.27
N ARG A 438 -13.11 12.92 -14.85
CA ARG A 438 -14.03 11.80 -15.07
C ARG A 438 -15.25 12.25 -15.88
N SER A 439 -15.59 11.47 -16.89
CA SER A 439 -16.72 11.73 -17.80
C SER A 439 -17.38 10.42 -18.24
N ASP A 440 -18.52 10.51 -18.91
CA ASP A 440 -19.19 9.33 -19.48
C ASP A 440 -18.38 8.67 -20.61
N SER A 441 -17.39 9.38 -21.17
CA SER A 441 -16.50 8.86 -22.22
C SER A 441 -15.20 8.22 -21.69
N GLY A 442 -14.90 8.37 -20.41
CA GLY A 442 -13.68 7.82 -19.81
C GLY A 442 -13.10 8.69 -18.70
N VAL A 443 -11.91 8.33 -18.28
CA VAL A 443 -11.22 8.89 -17.12
C VAL A 443 -9.77 9.22 -17.47
N GLU A 444 -9.31 10.38 -17.03
CA GLU A 444 -7.90 10.77 -17.06
C GLU A 444 -7.44 11.09 -15.63
N LEU A 445 -6.37 10.47 -15.17
CA LEU A 445 -5.77 10.66 -13.85
C LEU A 445 -4.36 11.18 -14.00
N THR A 446 -3.94 12.11 -13.14
CA THR A 446 -2.52 12.34 -12.89
C THR A 446 -2.14 11.59 -11.63
N VAL A 447 -1.18 10.68 -11.76
CA VAL A 447 -0.69 9.81 -10.69
C VAL A 447 0.73 10.22 -10.32
N GLN A 448 0.95 10.60 -9.06
CA GLN A 448 2.27 10.76 -8.50
C GLN A 448 2.82 9.39 -8.11
N THR A 449 3.90 8.97 -8.77
CA THR A 449 4.67 7.76 -8.44
C THR A 449 5.99 8.13 -7.75
N PRO A 450 6.72 7.19 -7.14
CA PRO A 450 8.07 7.46 -6.62
C PRO A 450 9.03 7.98 -7.70
N SER A 451 8.81 7.57 -8.94
CA SER A 451 9.54 7.97 -10.14
C SER A 451 8.81 9.09 -10.90
N GLY A 452 8.18 10.06 -10.23
CA GLY A 452 7.54 11.20 -10.89
C GLY A 452 6.09 10.97 -11.33
N GLN A 453 5.53 11.92 -12.06
CA GLN A 453 4.11 11.90 -12.43
C GLN A 453 3.86 11.13 -13.73
N LYS A 454 2.75 10.39 -13.76
CA LYS A 454 2.20 9.70 -14.93
C LYS A 454 0.78 10.18 -15.20
N THR A 455 0.42 10.30 -16.47
CA THR A 455 -0.97 10.44 -16.90
C THR A 455 -1.53 9.05 -17.15
N VAL A 456 -2.68 8.71 -16.58
CA VAL A 456 -3.37 7.44 -16.80
C VAL A 456 -4.71 7.73 -17.45
N LYS A 457 -4.91 7.25 -18.66
CA LYS A 457 -6.21 7.28 -19.34
C LYS A 457 -6.86 5.90 -19.22
N ALA A 458 -8.10 5.88 -18.77
CA ALA A 458 -8.84 4.65 -18.59
C ALA A 458 -10.24 4.75 -19.16
N LYS A 459 -10.74 3.66 -19.75
CA LYS A 459 -12.15 3.61 -20.19
C LYS A 459 -13.09 3.57 -18.99
N LYS A 460 -12.71 2.88 -17.91
CA LYS A 460 -13.42 2.83 -16.62
C LYS A 460 -12.49 3.06 -15.45
N LEU A 461 -13.06 3.53 -14.35
CA LEU A 461 -12.39 3.65 -13.06
C LEU A 461 -13.12 2.77 -12.04
N LEU A 462 -12.39 1.98 -11.28
CA LEU A 462 -12.87 1.29 -10.08
C LEU A 462 -12.17 1.86 -8.85
N VAL A 463 -12.93 2.46 -7.95
CA VAL A 463 -12.39 3.01 -6.70
C VAL A 463 -12.64 2.02 -5.57
N ALA A 464 -11.61 1.34 -5.08
CA ALA A 464 -11.66 0.43 -3.94
C ALA A 464 -11.24 1.09 -2.63
N ALA A 465 -10.66 2.28 -2.68
CA ALA A 465 -10.35 3.09 -1.52
C ALA A 465 -11.60 3.85 -1.04
N PRO A 466 -11.87 3.90 0.28
CA PRO A 466 -13.05 4.59 0.81
C PRO A 466 -13.02 6.10 0.49
N PRO A 467 -14.16 6.76 0.26
CA PRO A 467 -14.25 8.20 0.02
C PRO A 467 -14.15 8.98 1.34
N SER A 468 -13.08 8.75 2.09
CA SER A 468 -12.80 9.45 3.36
C SER A 468 -12.25 10.85 3.11
N PRO A 469 -12.29 11.76 4.10
CA PRO A 469 -11.77 13.12 3.97
C PRO A 469 -10.32 13.19 3.45
N ASN A 470 -9.49 12.20 3.82
CA ASN A 470 -8.08 12.12 3.41
C ASN A 470 -7.88 11.55 1.99
N ASN A 471 -8.94 11.06 1.36
CA ASN A 471 -8.87 10.38 0.08
C ASN A 471 -9.69 11.06 -1.02
N VAL A 472 -10.58 12.01 -0.70
CA VAL A 472 -11.45 12.68 -1.69
C VAL A 472 -10.83 13.92 -2.35
N GLY A 473 -9.77 14.50 -1.79
CA GLY A 473 -9.25 15.81 -2.21
C GLY A 473 -8.71 15.90 -3.65
N SER A 474 -8.20 14.79 -4.20
CA SER A 474 -7.69 14.73 -5.58
C SER A 474 -8.77 14.42 -6.63
N TRP A 475 -10.02 14.21 -6.19
CA TRP A 475 -11.10 13.78 -7.05
C TRP A 475 -11.93 14.96 -7.55
N ASP A 476 -12.27 14.95 -8.84
CA ASP A 476 -13.20 15.89 -9.45
C ASP A 476 -14.65 15.52 -9.14
N LEU A 477 -14.98 15.43 -7.85
CA LEU A 477 -16.32 15.07 -7.39
C LEU A 477 -17.37 16.04 -7.92
N ASP A 478 -18.51 15.51 -8.37
CA ASP A 478 -19.69 16.35 -8.61
C ASP A 478 -20.41 16.70 -7.29
N ASP A 479 -21.38 17.61 -7.36
CA ASP A 479 -22.13 18.07 -6.18
C ASP A 479 -22.84 16.93 -5.43
N ASN A 480 -23.30 15.90 -6.15
CA ASN A 480 -24.02 14.78 -5.56
C ASN A 480 -23.06 13.79 -4.87
N GLU A 481 -21.93 13.47 -5.52
CA GLU A 481 -20.84 12.70 -4.91
C GLU A 481 -20.34 13.39 -3.63
N ALA A 482 -20.02 14.68 -3.70
CA ALA A 482 -19.55 15.45 -2.55
C ALA A 482 -20.57 15.50 -1.42
N LEU A 483 -21.86 15.69 -1.73
CA LEU A 483 -22.93 15.70 -0.74
C LEU A 483 -23.08 14.33 -0.05
N LEU A 484 -23.08 13.23 -0.81
CA LEU A 484 -23.22 11.89 -0.26
C LEU A 484 -22.00 11.51 0.59
N PHE A 485 -20.79 11.75 0.09
CA PHE A 485 -19.57 11.41 0.82
C PHE A 485 -19.41 12.26 2.09
N GLY A 486 -19.87 13.51 2.07
CA GLY A 486 -19.90 14.39 3.24
C GLY A 486 -20.85 13.94 4.36
N LYS A 487 -21.76 12.99 4.11
CA LYS A 487 -22.63 12.41 5.16
C LYS A 487 -21.94 11.32 5.98
N PHE A 488 -20.83 10.76 5.50
CA PHE A 488 -20.10 9.77 6.26
C PHE A 488 -19.40 10.43 7.46
N SER A 489 -19.65 9.88 8.63
CA SER A 489 -18.79 10.03 9.80
C SER A 489 -17.86 8.82 9.90
N TRP A 490 -16.68 9.04 10.47
CA TRP A 490 -15.57 8.09 10.46
C TRP A 490 -15.03 7.87 11.86
N GLU A 491 -14.44 6.70 12.06
CA GLU A 491 -13.61 6.35 13.19
C GLU A 491 -12.16 6.20 12.71
N THR A 492 -11.24 5.94 13.62
CA THR A 492 -9.85 5.59 13.30
C THR A 492 -9.51 4.26 13.95
N LEU A 493 -8.75 3.44 13.24
CA LEU A 493 -8.23 2.17 13.77
C LEU A 493 -6.71 2.15 13.68
N PHE A 494 -6.09 1.83 14.80
CA PHE A 494 -4.67 1.53 14.88
C PHE A 494 -4.50 0.13 15.44
N VAL A 495 -3.53 -0.61 14.91
CA VAL A 495 -3.19 -1.94 15.41
C VAL A 495 -1.69 -2.03 15.62
N GLY A 496 -1.27 -2.74 16.67
CA GLY A 496 0.14 -2.90 16.98
C GLY A 496 0.43 -4.18 17.74
N VAL A 497 1.72 -4.43 17.94
CA VAL A 497 2.25 -5.56 18.71
C VAL A 497 3.14 -4.99 19.80
N VAL A 498 2.83 -5.34 21.05
CA VAL A 498 3.60 -4.97 22.22
C VAL A 498 4.35 -6.21 22.72
N GLN A 499 5.60 -6.03 23.12
CA GLN A 499 6.40 -7.04 23.80
C GLN A 499 6.75 -6.62 25.23
N ASP A 500 7.26 -7.56 26.04
CA ASP A 500 7.77 -7.31 27.39
C ASP A 500 6.75 -6.61 28.30
N THR A 501 5.50 -7.07 28.22
CA THR A 501 4.36 -6.51 28.98
C THR A 501 4.42 -6.88 30.45
N GLY A 502 4.93 -8.07 30.78
CA GLY A 502 4.84 -8.63 32.14
C GLY A 502 3.48 -9.28 32.45
N PHE A 503 2.60 -9.43 31.45
CA PHE A 503 1.34 -10.14 31.66
C PHE A 503 1.57 -11.63 32.00
N PRO A 504 0.67 -12.25 32.80
CA PRO A 504 0.83 -13.64 33.18
C PRO A 504 0.84 -14.57 31.96
N SER A 505 1.75 -15.55 31.95
CA SER A 505 1.91 -16.47 30.80
C SER A 505 0.65 -17.29 30.46
N HIS A 506 -0.26 -17.47 31.42
CA HIS A 506 -1.54 -18.17 31.27
C HIS A 506 -2.69 -17.26 30.84
N ALA A 507 -2.50 -15.93 30.80
CA ALA A 507 -3.50 -15.02 30.28
C ALA A 507 -3.58 -15.14 28.76
N THR A 508 -4.80 -15.20 28.21
CA THR A 508 -5.05 -15.27 26.77
C THR A 508 -5.47 -13.92 26.18
N GLY A 509 -6.11 -13.09 26.99
CA GLY A 509 -6.57 -11.77 26.60
C GLY A 509 -6.87 -10.88 27.80
N ILE A 510 -6.69 -9.57 27.62
CA ILE A 510 -7.05 -8.52 28.56
C ILE A 510 -7.82 -7.47 27.77
N ARG A 511 -9.01 -7.11 28.22
CA ARG A 511 -9.93 -6.20 27.53
C ARG A 511 -10.25 -4.98 28.37
N ASN A 512 -10.35 -3.85 27.71
CA ASN A 512 -10.88 -2.63 28.28
C ASN A 512 -12.40 -2.74 28.52
N ALA A 513 -12.78 -2.66 29.78
CA ALA A 513 -14.15 -2.63 30.26
C ALA A 513 -14.25 -1.54 31.33
N PRO A 514 -14.71 -0.32 30.98
CA PRO A 514 -14.97 0.71 31.98
C PRO A 514 -15.93 0.21 33.04
N ASN A 515 -15.73 0.58 34.31
CA ASN A 515 -16.63 0.19 35.40
C ASN A 515 -17.93 1.02 35.39
N ASP A 516 -18.69 0.91 34.31
CA ASP A 516 -19.94 1.62 34.06
C ASP A 516 -21.02 0.66 33.55
N PRO A 517 -21.82 0.07 34.47
CA PRO A 517 -22.92 -0.81 34.10
C PRO A 517 -24.02 -0.12 33.28
N SER A 518 -24.17 1.21 33.38
CA SER A 518 -25.19 1.94 32.61
C SER A 518 -24.89 1.97 31.10
N ARG A 519 -23.63 1.75 30.74
CA ARG A 519 -23.15 1.60 29.37
C ARG A 519 -22.78 0.17 29.03
N TYR A 520 -23.32 -0.81 29.77
CA TYR A 520 -22.96 -2.22 29.59
C TYR A 520 -21.45 -2.44 29.57
N TYR A 521 -20.67 -1.69 30.35
CA TYR A 521 -19.20 -1.79 30.41
C TYR A 521 -18.50 -1.63 29.04
N LEU A 522 -19.15 -0.97 28.07
CA LEU A 522 -18.58 -0.69 26.76
C LEU A 522 -17.82 0.64 26.75
N PRO A 523 -16.55 0.66 26.28
CA PRO A 523 -15.82 1.89 26.09
C PRO A 523 -16.45 2.76 24.99
N HIS A 524 -16.12 4.05 25.02
CA HIS A 524 -16.55 5.01 24.02
C HIS A 524 -15.49 6.10 23.79
N GLY A 525 -15.52 6.73 22.63
CA GLY A 525 -14.53 7.73 22.23
C GLY A 525 -13.24 7.08 21.74
N SER A 526 -12.09 7.65 22.10
CA SER A 526 -10.79 7.08 21.76
C SER A 526 -10.22 6.26 22.92
N PHE A 527 -9.83 5.00 22.66
CA PHE A 527 -9.35 4.09 23.69
C PHE A 527 -8.54 2.91 23.12
N THR A 528 -7.62 2.38 23.92
CA THR A 528 -7.04 1.05 23.72
C THR A 528 -8.10 0.00 24.05
N ASP A 529 -8.41 -0.90 23.11
CA ASP A 529 -9.53 -1.83 23.24
C ASP A 529 -9.16 -3.12 23.99
N ALA A 530 -8.04 -3.72 23.62
CA ALA A 530 -7.61 -5.00 24.18
C ALA A 530 -6.12 -5.27 23.94
N PHE A 531 -5.59 -6.21 24.71
CA PHE A 531 -4.35 -6.94 24.46
C PHE A 531 -4.72 -8.41 24.31
N SER A 532 -4.40 -9.02 23.16
CA SER A 532 -4.62 -10.45 22.91
C SER A 532 -3.27 -11.12 22.72
N LYS A 533 -3.08 -12.29 23.36
CA LYS A 533 -1.80 -12.97 23.30
C LYS A 533 -1.56 -13.47 21.88
N ALA A 534 -0.41 -13.12 21.31
CA ALA A 534 -0.04 -13.57 19.99
C ALA A 534 0.52 -14.99 20.06
N ASP A 535 -0.03 -15.92 19.28
CA ASP A 535 0.56 -17.26 19.15
C ASP A 535 1.73 -17.23 18.17
N THR A 536 2.93 -17.23 18.72
CA THR A 536 4.18 -17.26 17.96
C THR A 536 4.78 -18.66 17.84
N GLY A 537 4.17 -19.67 18.48
CA GLY A 537 4.76 -21.01 18.63
C GLY A 537 6.08 -21.08 19.44
N THR A 538 6.65 -19.94 19.83
CA THR A 538 7.92 -19.84 20.59
C THR A 538 7.71 -19.51 22.07
N GLY A 539 6.48 -19.15 22.45
CA GLY A 539 6.15 -18.73 23.82
C GLY A 539 6.65 -17.33 24.19
N ALA A 540 7.02 -16.51 23.20
CA ALA A 540 7.42 -15.12 23.41
C ALA A 540 6.29 -14.28 24.03
N ASP A 541 6.66 -13.29 24.85
CA ASP A 541 5.72 -12.34 25.45
C ASP A 541 5.33 -11.27 24.42
N LEU A 542 4.46 -11.64 23.49
CA LEU A 542 3.99 -10.78 22.41
C LEU A 542 2.47 -10.69 22.44
N TRP A 543 1.96 -9.47 22.33
CA TRP A 543 0.54 -9.16 22.44
C TRP A 543 0.11 -8.24 21.30
N THR A 544 -0.88 -8.67 20.53
CA THR A 544 -1.58 -7.79 19.60
C THR A 544 -2.46 -6.83 20.39
N THR A 545 -2.46 -5.56 20.02
CA THR A 545 -3.32 -4.54 20.60
C THR A 545 -3.91 -3.67 19.51
N ARG A 546 -5.04 -3.04 19.82
CA ARG A 546 -5.72 -2.11 18.91
C ARG A 546 -6.24 -0.90 19.66
N VAL A 547 -6.24 0.23 18.98
CA VAL A 547 -6.81 1.50 19.45
C VAL A 547 -7.92 1.89 18.50
N LEU A 548 -9.12 2.07 19.06
CA LEU A 548 -10.28 2.61 18.36
C LEU A 548 -10.40 4.08 18.72
N GLY A 549 -10.69 4.92 17.73
CA GLY A 549 -10.70 6.37 17.93
C GLY A 549 -11.78 7.09 17.16
N VAL A 550 -12.11 8.29 17.63
CA VAL A 550 -12.88 9.25 16.84
C VAL A 550 -12.02 9.80 15.69
N ALA A 551 -12.68 10.28 14.63
CA ALA A 551 -11.98 10.92 13.51
C ALA A 551 -10.97 11.98 13.98
N GLY A 552 -9.74 11.91 13.47
CA GLY A 552 -8.66 12.85 13.77
C GLY A 552 -7.68 12.40 14.86
N LEU A 553 -7.90 11.27 15.52
CA LEU A 553 -6.90 10.67 16.41
C LEU A 553 -5.60 10.39 15.63
N SER A 554 -4.47 10.84 16.16
CA SER A 554 -3.15 10.63 15.54
C SER A 554 -2.50 9.32 16.00
N ALA A 555 -1.59 8.80 15.18
CA ALA A 555 -0.76 7.64 15.52
C ALA A 555 0.00 7.81 16.85
N SER A 556 0.54 9.01 17.12
CA SER A 556 1.26 9.31 18.37
C SER A 556 0.35 9.30 19.59
N GLU A 557 -0.89 9.80 19.46
CA GLU A 557 -1.87 9.74 20.55
C GLU A 557 -2.29 8.29 20.80
N ALA A 558 -2.53 7.51 19.75
CA ALA A 558 -2.88 6.09 19.86
C ALA A 558 -1.77 5.27 20.55
N GLN A 559 -0.50 5.47 20.19
CA GLN A 559 0.62 4.84 20.88
C GLN A 559 0.68 5.24 22.36
N THR A 560 0.43 6.52 22.67
CA THR A 560 0.35 7.02 24.06
C THR A 560 -0.72 6.29 24.86
N MET A 561 -1.90 6.06 24.27
CA MET A 561 -2.99 5.34 24.92
C MET A 561 -2.65 3.88 25.23
N ILE A 562 -1.91 3.20 24.36
CA ILE A 562 -1.44 1.83 24.60
C ILE A 562 -0.57 1.82 25.86
N TYR A 563 0.47 2.66 25.92
CA TYR A 563 1.35 2.72 27.09
C TYR A 563 0.63 3.18 28.35
N GLN A 564 -0.26 4.16 28.25
CA GLN A 564 -1.04 4.63 29.40
C GLN A 564 -1.87 3.51 30.02
N SER A 565 -2.53 2.66 29.21
CA SER A 565 -3.30 1.54 29.74
C SER A 565 -2.43 0.53 30.51
N LEU A 566 -1.21 0.25 30.03
CA LEU A 566 -0.24 -0.60 30.70
C LEU A 566 0.24 0.06 32.01
N THR A 567 0.62 1.33 31.97
CA THR A 567 1.03 2.09 33.17
C THR A 567 -0.04 2.07 34.25
N GLN A 568 -1.31 2.34 33.90
CA GLN A 568 -2.42 2.32 34.85
C GLN A 568 -2.59 0.95 35.53
N MET A 569 -2.50 -0.14 34.75
CA MET A 569 -2.56 -1.50 35.31
C MET A 569 -1.40 -1.80 36.28
N GLY A 570 -0.21 -1.28 36.00
CA GLY A 570 0.95 -1.40 36.88
C GLY A 570 0.80 -0.59 38.17
N GLU A 571 0.39 0.68 38.06
CA GLU A 571 0.18 1.57 39.21
C GLU A 571 -0.94 1.09 40.14
N ALA A 572 -2.00 0.49 39.58
CA ALA A 572 -3.08 -0.11 40.34
C ALA A 572 -2.70 -1.42 41.05
N GLY A 573 -1.55 -2.01 40.70
CA GLY A 573 -1.12 -3.32 41.19
C GLY A 573 -1.93 -4.49 40.64
N THR A 574 -2.61 -4.29 39.50
CA THR A 574 -3.41 -5.35 38.84
C THR A 574 -2.52 -6.34 38.11
N TYR A 575 -1.45 -5.86 37.49
CA TYR A 575 -0.42 -6.68 36.86
C TYR A 575 0.97 -6.12 37.17
N ASP A 576 1.96 -7.00 37.28
CA ASP A 576 3.37 -6.62 37.43
C ASP A 576 3.93 -6.22 36.06
N ILE A 577 3.58 -5.02 35.59
CA ILE A 577 3.98 -4.52 34.28
C ILE A 577 5.50 -4.31 34.22
N ALA A 578 6.13 -4.85 33.17
CA ALA A 578 7.56 -4.76 32.96
C ALA A 578 7.96 -3.47 32.20
N SER A 579 8.73 -3.57 31.13
CA SER A 579 9.18 -2.44 30.30
C SER A 579 8.65 -2.60 28.87
N PRO A 580 7.32 -2.46 28.66
CA PRO A 580 6.71 -2.77 27.39
C PRO A 580 7.24 -1.89 26.26
N SER A 581 7.34 -2.46 25.06
CA SER A 581 7.71 -1.73 23.85
C SER A 581 6.87 -2.18 22.65
N LEU A 582 6.52 -1.23 21.79
CA LEU A 582 5.88 -1.52 20.50
C LEU A 582 6.94 -2.04 19.52
N VAL A 583 6.75 -3.27 19.03
CA VAL A 583 7.60 -3.88 17.99
C VAL A 583 7.00 -3.74 16.59
N ALA A 584 5.69 -3.49 16.51
CA ALA A 584 4.99 -3.18 15.27
C ALA A 584 3.82 -2.25 15.57
N PHE A 585 3.50 -1.36 14.63
CA PHE A 585 2.37 -0.44 14.72
C PHE A 585 1.96 -0.01 13.32
N THR A 586 0.66 -0.04 13.03
CA THR A 586 0.09 0.36 11.74
C THR A 586 -1.15 1.22 11.94
N ASP A 587 -1.22 2.29 11.15
CA ASP A 587 -2.38 3.17 11.03
C ASP A 587 -3.27 2.68 9.87
N HIS A 588 -4.48 2.20 10.19
CA HIS A 588 -5.47 1.80 9.20
C HIS A 588 -6.32 2.99 8.71
N GLY A 589 -6.12 4.18 9.28
CA GLY A 589 -6.76 5.42 8.89
C GLY A 589 -8.25 5.47 9.21
N ALA A 590 -9.00 6.17 8.36
CA ALA A 590 -10.44 6.32 8.50
C ALA A 590 -11.14 4.97 8.34
N ASN A 591 -11.84 4.54 9.39
CA ASN A 591 -12.52 3.25 9.51
C ASN A 591 -14.01 3.45 9.87
N ALA A 592 -14.81 2.38 9.84
CA ALA A 592 -16.23 2.37 10.18
C ALA A 592 -17.06 3.54 9.62
N PRO A 593 -17.15 3.70 8.27
CA PRO A 593 -17.99 4.72 7.66
C PRO A 593 -19.44 4.51 8.05
N LYS A 594 -20.05 5.54 8.62
CA LYS A 594 -21.43 5.48 9.10
C LYS A 594 -22.18 6.77 8.82
N VAL A 595 -23.49 6.67 8.66
CA VAL A 595 -24.40 7.82 8.48
C VAL A 595 -25.44 7.85 9.60
N SER A 596 -26.16 8.97 9.72
CA SER A 596 -27.20 9.09 10.74
C SER A 596 -28.40 8.17 10.45
N ALA A 597 -29.19 7.87 11.48
CA ALA A 597 -30.48 7.19 11.29
C ALA A 597 -31.42 7.97 10.36
N ALA A 598 -31.35 9.32 10.37
CA ALA A 598 -32.13 10.16 9.47
C ALA A 598 -31.69 9.97 8.01
N ASP A 599 -30.39 9.86 7.74
CA ASP A 599 -29.86 9.59 6.40
C ASP A 599 -30.20 8.18 5.91
N LEU A 600 -30.11 7.17 6.79
CA LEU A 600 -30.58 5.81 6.48
C LEU A 600 -32.06 5.82 6.07
N LYS A 601 -32.90 6.51 6.85
CA LYS A 601 -34.34 6.64 6.58
C LYS A 601 -34.64 7.42 5.29
N ASP A 602 -33.79 8.39 4.93
CA ASP A 602 -33.85 9.15 3.67
C ASP A 602 -33.27 8.36 2.47
N GLY A 603 -32.97 7.08 2.64
CA GLY A 603 -32.53 6.19 1.56
C GLY A 603 -31.10 6.46 1.12
N PHE A 604 -30.20 6.76 2.05
CA PHE A 604 -28.79 7.04 1.77
C PHE A 604 -28.14 6.00 0.82
N TYR A 605 -28.26 4.71 1.12
CA TYR A 605 -27.68 3.66 0.29
C TYR A 605 -28.34 3.56 -1.10
N ASN A 606 -29.63 3.90 -1.24
CA ASN A 606 -30.28 3.97 -2.56
C ASN A 606 -29.56 5.01 -3.45
N LYS A 607 -29.26 6.18 -2.85
CA LYS A 607 -28.59 7.29 -3.52
C LYS A 607 -27.11 6.99 -3.77
N LEU A 608 -26.45 6.33 -2.81
CA LEU A 608 -25.06 5.92 -2.92
C LEU A 608 -24.88 4.91 -4.07
N TYR A 609 -25.68 3.84 -4.11
CA TYR A 609 -25.59 2.83 -5.18
C TYR A 609 -25.99 3.34 -6.56
N ALA A 610 -26.80 4.41 -6.64
CA ALA A 610 -27.09 5.06 -7.91
C ALA A 610 -25.85 5.68 -8.58
N LEU A 611 -24.75 5.89 -7.85
CA LEU A 611 -23.47 6.37 -8.39
C LEU A 611 -22.76 5.34 -9.28
N GLN A 612 -23.09 4.05 -9.18
CA GLN A 612 -22.38 2.99 -9.90
C GLN A 612 -22.49 3.19 -11.42
N GLY A 613 -21.33 3.37 -12.08
CA GLY A 613 -21.20 3.56 -13.52
C GLY A 613 -21.30 5.01 -14.00
N GLN A 614 -21.71 5.95 -13.13
CA GLN A 614 -21.74 7.36 -13.49
C GLN A 614 -20.33 7.85 -13.80
N ARG A 615 -20.17 8.67 -14.85
CA ARG A 615 -18.88 9.26 -15.24
C ARG A 615 -17.78 8.20 -15.35
N SER A 616 -18.14 7.04 -15.90
CA SER A 616 -17.28 5.86 -16.07
C SER A 616 -16.67 5.31 -14.77
N THR A 617 -17.28 5.60 -13.62
CA THR A 617 -16.74 5.27 -12.30
C THR A 617 -17.60 4.24 -11.57
N TYR A 618 -16.95 3.22 -11.03
CA TYR A 618 -17.52 2.22 -10.14
C TYR A 618 -16.83 2.29 -8.79
N TRP A 619 -17.55 1.92 -7.74
CA TRP A 619 -17.08 2.05 -6.38
C TRP A 619 -17.23 0.73 -5.63
N THR A 620 -16.18 0.30 -4.93
CA THR A 620 -16.17 -0.94 -4.16
C THR A 620 -15.49 -0.75 -2.80
N GLY A 621 -15.46 -1.81 -2.01
CA GLY A 621 -14.83 -1.84 -0.70
C GLY A 621 -15.76 -1.40 0.42
N PHE A 622 -15.16 -1.12 1.57
CA PHE A 622 -15.81 -1.07 2.87
C PHE A 622 -16.86 0.04 3.04
N ALA A 623 -16.84 1.13 2.26
CA ALA A 623 -17.93 2.11 2.30
C ALA A 623 -19.24 1.61 1.67
N TRP A 624 -19.18 0.49 0.94
CA TRP A 624 -20.26 -0.03 0.11
C TRP A 624 -20.80 -1.37 0.58
N ALA A 625 -20.11 -2.01 1.52
CA ALA A 625 -20.39 -3.36 1.97
C ALA A 625 -19.79 -3.59 3.38
N PRO A 626 -20.30 -4.56 4.16
CA PRO A 626 -19.71 -4.95 5.44
C PRO A 626 -18.21 -5.30 5.37
N ASP A 627 -17.44 -4.96 6.42
CA ASP A 627 -15.96 -5.00 6.46
C ASP A 627 -15.34 -6.39 6.59
N TYR A 628 -15.56 -7.25 5.60
CA TYR A 628 -14.92 -8.56 5.53
C TYR A 628 -14.46 -8.80 4.12
N SER A 629 -13.17 -9.09 3.91
CA SER A 629 -12.59 -9.33 2.58
C SER A 629 -13.46 -10.26 1.73
N SER A 630 -13.93 -11.37 2.30
CA SER A 630 -14.83 -12.32 1.63
C SER A 630 -16.17 -11.72 1.18
N ILE A 631 -16.75 -10.82 1.98
CA ILE A 631 -18.00 -10.10 1.65
C ILE A 631 -17.73 -9.02 0.61
N LEU A 632 -16.60 -8.32 0.73
CA LEU A 632 -16.18 -7.29 -0.24
C LEU A 632 -15.90 -7.89 -1.63
N TRP A 633 -15.34 -9.10 -1.70
CA TRP A 633 -15.14 -9.83 -2.95
C TRP A 633 -16.47 -10.16 -3.63
N ASP A 634 -17.45 -10.65 -2.86
CA ASP A 634 -18.79 -10.91 -3.38
C ASP A 634 -19.50 -9.65 -3.84
N PHE A 635 -19.34 -8.53 -3.13
CA PHE A 635 -19.86 -7.24 -3.61
C PHE A 635 -19.21 -6.85 -4.93
N THR A 636 -17.88 -6.98 -5.02
CA THR A 636 -17.11 -6.66 -6.23
C THR A 636 -17.56 -7.51 -7.43
N GLU A 637 -17.91 -8.78 -7.23
CA GLU A 637 -18.49 -9.63 -8.30
C GLU A 637 -19.70 -9.00 -8.98
N THR A 638 -20.55 -8.33 -8.21
CA THR A 638 -21.80 -7.73 -8.72
C THR A 638 -21.55 -6.55 -9.67
N LEU A 639 -20.38 -5.93 -9.60
CA LEU A 639 -20.04 -4.75 -10.38
C LEU A 639 -19.49 -5.08 -11.77
N PHE A 640 -18.91 -6.28 -11.97
CA PHE A 640 -18.24 -6.61 -13.23
C PHE A 640 -19.11 -6.47 -14.47
N PRO A 641 -20.39 -6.89 -14.50
CA PRO A 641 -21.23 -6.69 -15.68
C PRO A 641 -21.32 -5.22 -16.12
N GLY A 642 -21.34 -4.28 -15.16
CA GLY A 642 -21.29 -2.85 -15.44
C GLY A 642 -19.90 -2.40 -15.88
N ILE A 643 -18.85 -2.80 -15.15
CA ILE A 643 -17.47 -2.40 -15.44
C ILE A 643 -17.07 -2.80 -16.86
N ILE A 644 -17.32 -4.05 -17.26
CA ILE A 644 -16.90 -4.56 -18.59
C ILE A 644 -17.81 -4.10 -19.73
N SER A 645 -18.94 -3.46 -19.43
CA SER A 645 -19.88 -3.03 -20.45
C SER A 645 -19.27 -1.94 -21.33
N GLY A 646 -19.12 -2.26 -22.62
CA GLY A 646 -18.67 -1.33 -23.65
C GLY A 646 -17.15 -1.10 -23.72
N ILE A 647 -16.34 -1.94 -23.07
CA ILE A 647 -14.87 -1.83 -23.08
C ILE A 647 -14.18 -3.07 -23.59
#